data_AF-A0A3A9AXT1-F1
#
_entry.id   AF-A0A3A9AXT1-F1
#
_cell.length_a   1.000
_cell.length_b   1.000
_cell.length_c   1.000
_cell.angle_alpha   90.00
_cell.angle_beta   90.00
_cell.angle_gamma   90.00
#
_symmetry.space_group_name_H-M   'P 1'
#
loop_
_entity.id
_entity.type
_entity.pdbx_description
1 polymer ?
#
loop_
_entity_poly.entity_id
_entity_poly.type
_entity_poly.pdbx_seq_one_letter_code
_entity_poly.pdbx_strand_id
1 'polypeptide(L)'
;MPTVRQNISYAYQDFMFAHRGCVRHLLRSFIVILVIALALETFVFNYNYFATAGYQPISLNDKLELLQDEDGAYLLTEVDHTLEFSQLNTEVHDLWLNFTFAQPAQDLTIKINFTDEAHQTYFDTTEYTRGIPNVQVSTWSGQSKYINLNATGIVNNLRIEIVGDDVRYPILLDDICLNMPHPFNFNMKRFGFTLGVLLLGFAFRPRSAIYRLSIVNDARKSKAAIIFAVVIEVWLMSSFLLMGTNYVGVATKDYNPGGWDGVSVINVFEVGGDNAQQYAELAKSMAEGHLYLNEEPPSWLEEMEDPYDKGARDEAQKATGEKYLFDVAYYDGHYYVYFGVVPVLLFYLPFYLLTGANFPTAIGVLIAVIAFVLGLTALLDRFARYHFKQVSLGLYLLLQIPLVLGCGVLYLLKFPTFYSLPIALGLAFSVWGLYLWTCGRTSEHPCGFYLGGSLCMAAVLGCRPQLLVLSFVAFPLFWRPYITERRLFTPAGIREFLCLIAPYLVVGLGIMYYNAARFGSPFDFGANYNLTVNDMTKRGWEVGRLAPAFFSYFLQPPSVSGVFPFLQAGPFDTTYMGQTVKEPTFGGILACLPILWVLPFARRILNLRIHQRSTKTIAGVIVVLLFGGAVVALADAEMAGILQRYYADFSFMFLASAALLIFIVNENLEVGSTFRDVCMKVLLVLVILTVLYSVLLCFVPEVNWYSDVYDWAYRDIIETVQFWT
;
A
#
# COMPACT_ATOMS: atom_id res chain seq x y z
N MET A 1 -29.09 -34.29 -30.97
CA MET A 1 -28.39 -33.10 -30.43
C MET A 1 -26.93 -33.46 -30.22
N PRO A 2 -25.97 -32.67 -30.72
CA PRO A 2 -24.55 -32.92 -30.47
C PRO A 2 -24.26 -32.82 -28.97
N THR A 3 -23.39 -33.70 -28.48
CA THR A 3 -22.95 -33.69 -27.08
C THR A 3 -22.07 -32.46 -26.79
N VAL A 4 -22.02 -32.02 -25.53
CA VAL A 4 -21.16 -30.90 -25.09
C VAL A 4 -19.70 -31.10 -25.54
N ARG A 5 -19.18 -32.35 -25.49
CA ARG A 5 -17.84 -32.70 -26.01
C ARG A 5 -17.69 -32.50 -27.52
N GLN A 6 -18.70 -32.85 -28.33
CA GLN A 6 -18.66 -32.65 -29.78
C GLN A 6 -18.70 -31.15 -30.14
N ASN A 7 -19.47 -30.35 -29.40
CA ASN A 7 -19.50 -28.91 -29.60
C ASN A 7 -18.18 -28.23 -29.21
N ILE A 8 -17.54 -28.67 -28.11
CA ILE A 8 -16.20 -28.19 -27.71
C ILE A 8 -15.15 -28.61 -28.75
N SER A 9 -15.19 -29.85 -29.23
CA SER A 9 -14.30 -30.36 -30.27
C SER A 9 -14.41 -29.56 -31.57
N TYR A 10 -15.64 -29.32 -32.02
CA TYR A 10 -15.92 -28.57 -33.26
C TYR A 10 -15.47 -27.11 -33.12
N ALA A 11 -15.79 -26.44 -32.00
CA ALA A 11 -15.34 -25.09 -31.71
C ALA A 11 -13.79 -24.99 -31.60
N TYR A 12 -13.14 -26.01 -31.03
CA TYR A 12 -11.69 -26.09 -30.97
C TYR A 12 -11.06 -26.27 -32.35
N GLN A 13 -11.62 -27.15 -33.19
CA GLN A 13 -11.15 -27.39 -34.56
C GLN A 13 -11.28 -26.14 -35.44
N ASP A 14 -12.43 -25.46 -35.40
CA ASP A 14 -12.67 -24.21 -36.12
C ASP A 14 -11.75 -23.09 -35.64
N PHE A 15 -11.56 -22.96 -34.31
CA PHE A 15 -10.65 -21.97 -33.73
C PHE A 15 -9.19 -22.23 -34.14
N MET A 16 -8.73 -23.47 -34.06
CA MET A 16 -7.38 -23.88 -34.43
C MET A 16 -7.14 -23.76 -35.92
N PHE A 17 -8.15 -24.00 -36.77
CA PHE A 17 -8.06 -23.79 -38.21
C PHE A 17 -7.82 -22.31 -38.55
N ALA A 18 -8.54 -21.40 -37.87
CA ALA A 18 -8.40 -19.96 -38.09
C ALA A 18 -7.17 -19.31 -37.43
N HIS A 19 -6.67 -19.83 -36.31
CA HIS A 19 -5.65 -19.17 -35.48
C HIS A 19 -4.35 -19.97 -35.25
N ARG A 20 -4.14 -21.10 -35.96
CA ARG A 20 -3.01 -22.03 -35.75
C ARG A 20 -1.65 -21.35 -35.62
N GLY A 21 -1.35 -20.40 -36.52
CA GLY A 21 -0.06 -19.71 -36.55
C GLY A 21 0.17 -18.83 -35.31
N CYS A 22 -0.87 -18.12 -34.87
CA CYS A 22 -0.83 -17.30 -33.65
C CYS A 22 -0.67 -18.17 -32.40
N VAL A 23 -1.47 -19.23 -32.29
CA VAL A 23 -1.40 -20.19 -31.17
C VAL A 23 -0.01 -20.83 -31.09
N ARG A 24 0.56 -21.26 -32.23
CA ARG A 24 1.91 -21.83 -32.28
C ARG A 24 2.98 -20.83 -31.85
N HIS A 25 2.87 -19.56 -32.24
CA HIS A 25 3.79 -18.52 -31.81
C HIS A 25 3.68 -18.27 -30.30
N LEU A 26 2.46 -18.10 -29.78
CA LEU A 26 2.21 -17.89 -28.35
C LEU A 26 2.71 -19.07 -27.52
N LEU A 27 2.43 -20.30 -27.93
CA LEU A 27 2.90 -21.50 -27.24
C LEU A 27 4.43 -21.60 -27.24
N ARG A 28 5.08 -21.33 -28.39
CA ARG A 28 6.55 -21.32 -28.49
C ARG A 28 7.15 -20.26 -27.56
N SER A 29 6.60 -19.05 -27.56
CA SER A 29 7.06 -17.99 -26.68
C SER A 29 6.83 -18.32 -25.21
N PHE A 30 5.70 -18.91 -24.86
CA PHE A 30 5.42 -19.39 -23.50
C PHE A 30 6.44 -20.43 -23.05
N ILE A 31 6.74 -21.43 -23.89
CA ILE A 31 7.77 -22.45 -23.59
C ILE A 31 9.14 -21.79 -23.38
N VAL A 32 9.53 -20.85 -24.25
CA VAL A 32 10.81 -20.13 -24.09
C VAL A 32 10.84 -19.37 -22.77
N ILE A 33 9.77 -18.65 -22.43
CA ILE A 33 9.66 -17.91 -21.17
C ILE A 33 9.73 -18.87 -19.96
N LEU A 34 9.05 -20.02 -20.04
CA LEU A 34 9.08 -21.05 -19.01
C LEU A 34 10.50 -21.61 -18.81
N VAL A 35 11.21 -21.89 -19.90
CA VAL A 35 12.60 -22.35 -19.86
C VAL A 35 13.53 -21.28 -19.29
N ILE A 36 13.33 -20.01 -19.64
CA ILE A 36 14.10 -18.90 -19.05
C ILE A 36 13.83 -18.82 -17.55
N ALA A 37 12.57 -18.83 -17.12
CA ALA A 37 12.22 -18.81 -15.69
C ALA A 37 12.82 -20.00 -14.94
N LEU A 38 12.80 -21.19 -15.55
CA LEU A 38 13.39 -22.40 -14.99
C LEU A 38 14.90 -22.26 -14.85
N ALA A 39 15.58 -21.75 -15.89
CA ALA A 39 17.01 -21.51 -15.86
C ALA A 39 17.40 -20.46 -14.81
N LEU A 40 16.60 -19.40 -14.64
CA LEU A 40 16.83 -18.40 -13.59
C LEU A 40 16.71 -19.04 -12.20
N GLU A 41 15.64 -19.81 -11.94
CA GLU A 41 15.47 -20.47 -10.64
C GLU A 41 16.55 -21.53 -10.38
N THR A 42 16.91 -22.32 -11.38
CA THR A 42 17.90 -23.40 -11.23
C THR A 42 19.33 -22.88 -11.12
N PHE A 43 19.73 -21.83 -11.86
CA PHE A 43 21.14 -21.43 -11.94
C PHE A 43 21.44 -20.08 -11.30
N VAL A 44 20.56 -19.09 -11.46
CA VAL A 44 20.82 -17.74 -10.94
C VAL A 44 20.42 -17.65 -9.47
N PHE A 45 19.20 -18.05 -9.14
CA PHE A 45 18.70 -17.94 -7.78
C PHE A 45 19.17 -19.06 -6.83
N ASN A 46 19.81 -20.09 -7.38
CA ASN A 46 20.52 -21.14 -6.64
C ASN A 46 22.05 -20.99 -6.80
N TYR A 47 22.54 -19.78 -7.04
CA TYR A 47 23.97 -19.52 -7.21
C TYR A 47 24.82 -20.07 -6.06
N ASN A 48 24.39 -19.86 -4.80
CA ASN A 48 25.12 -20.32 -3.62
C ASN A 48 25.34 -21.85 -3.60
N TYR A 49 24.38 -22.65 -4.10
CA TYR A 49 24.56 -24.10 -4.24
C TYR A 49 25.77 -24.45 -5.13
N PHE A 50 25.95 -23.74 -6.25
CA PHE A 50 27.08 -23.99 -7.15
C PHE A 50 28.38 -23.37 -6.64
N ALA A 51 28.30 -22.19 -6.02
CA ALA A 51 29.46 -21.49 -5.48
C ALA A 51 30.12 -22.27 -4.33
N THR A 52 29.32 -22.95 -3.52
CA THR A 52 29.78 -23.69 -2.33
C THR A 52 29.97 -25.19 -2.58
N ALA A 53 29.77 -25.68 -3.81
CA ALA A 53 29.87 -27.11 -4.14
C ALA A 53 31.27 -27.71 -3.88
N GLY A 54 32.32 -26.88 -3.83
CA GLY A 54 33.69 -27.29 -3.52
C GLY A 54 34.05 -27.26 -2.04
N TYR A 55 33.17 -26.73 -1.17
CA TYR A 55 33.48 -26.55 0.24
C TYR A 55 33.56 -27.88 0.99
N GLN A 56 34.42 -27.93 2.00
CA GLN A 56 34.62 -29.10 2.86
C GLN A 56 34.12 -28.75 4.27
N PRO A 57 33.00 -29.32 4.72
CA PRO A 57 32.43 -29.03 6.03
C PRO A 57 33.40 -29.33 7.17
N ILE A 58 33.51 -28.40 8.11
CA ILE A 58 34.26 -28.57 9.36
C ILE A 58 33.29 -28.36 10.51
N SER A 59 32.98 -29.43 11.27
CA SER A 59 32.13 -29.31 12.46
C SER A 59 32.92 -28.67 13.61
N LEU A 60 32.28 -27.74 14.31
CA LEU A 60 32.80 -27.10 15.52
C LEU A 60 32.18 -27.66 16.80
N ASN A 61 31.29 -28.65 16.69
CA ASN A 61 30.53 -29.19 17.81
C ASN A 61 31.42 -29.74 18.94
N ASP A 62 32.54 -30.39 18.59
CA ASP A 62 33.50 -30.94 19.55
C ASP A 62 34.22 -29.86 20.38
N LYS A 63 34.13 -28.58 19.96
CA LYS A 63 34.73 -27.42 20.63
C LYS A 63 33.73 -26.61 21.44
N LEU A 64 32.46 -27.04 21.51
CA LEU A 64 31.42 -26.36 22.29
C LEU A 64 31.45 -26.83 23.75
N GLU A 65 31.55 -25.88 24.67
CA GLU A 65 31.47 -26.12 26.12
C GLU A 65 30.11 -25.68 26.70
N LEU A 66 29.02 -25.90 25.95
CA LEU A 66 27.66 -25.52 26.36
C LEU A 66 26.91 -26.69 27.02
N LEU A 67 25.91 -26.36 27.84
CA LEU A 67 24.93 -27.33 28.32
C LEU A 67 24.10 -27.87 27.16
N GLN A 68 23.71 -29.14 27.24
CA GLN A 68 22.82 -29.80 26.28
C GLN A 68 21.48 -30.13 26.92
N ASP A 69 20.41 -30.06 26.13
CA ASP A 69 19.08 -30.53 26.51
C ASP A 69 18.95 -32.06 26.41
N GLU A 70 17.81 -32.63 26.83
CA GLU A 70 17.52 -34.07 26.79
C GLU A 70 17.67 -34.67 25.38
N ASP A 71 17.39 -33.88 24.35
CA ASP A 71 17.51 -34.26 22.93
C ASP A 71 18.92 -34.03 22.35
N GLY A 72 19.88 -33.53 23.15
CA GLY A 72 21.28 -33.32 22.77
C GLY A 72 21.59 -31.98 22.10
N ALA A 73 20.60 -31.10 21.93
CA ALA A 73 20.79 -29.75 21.39
C ALA A 73 21.52 -28.85 22.41
N TYR A 74 22.44 -28.01 21.93
CA TYR A 74 23.17 -27.05 22.74
C TYR A 74 22.27 -25.88 23.16
N LEU A 75 22.35 -25.51 24.43
CA LEU A 75 21.50 -24.51 25.07
C LEU A 75 22.26 -23.19 25.23
N LEU A 76 21.90 -22.20 24.42
CA LEU A 76 22.38 -20.82 24.59
C LEU A 76 21.47 -20.10 25.58
N THR A 77 22.05 -19.39 26.54
CA THR A 77 21.33 -18.68 27.60
C THR A 77 21.67 -17.20 27.61
N GLU A 78 20.90 -16.39 28.34
CA GLU A 78 21.19 -14.97 28.50
C GLU A 78 22.62 -14.70 29.02
N VAL A 79 23.17 -15.60 29.84
CA VAL A 79 24.54 -15.49 30.36
C VAL A 79 25.57 -16.14 29.42
N ASP A 80 25.17 -17.16 28.66
CA ASP A 80 26.04 -17.99 27.84
C ASP A 80 25.51 -18.06 26.39
N HIS A 81 25.70 -16.97 25.66
CA HIS A 81 25.26 -16.78 24.26
C HIS A 81 26.41 -16.36 23.33
N THR A 82 27.65 -16.43 23.82
CA THR A 82 28.86 -16.10 23.06
C THR A 82 29.68 -17.37 22.83
N LEU A 83 29.94 -17.68 21.57
CA LEU A 83 30.70 -18.84 21.14
C LEU A 83 32.05 -18.38 20.60
N GLU A 84 33.13 -18.80 21.26
CA GLU A 84 34.48 -18.39 20.90
C GLU A 84 35.34 -19.61 20.54
N PHE A 85 35.83 -19.61 19.31
CA PHE A 85 36.70 -20.65 18.77
C PHE A 85 38.07 -20.04 18.50
N SER A 86 39.09 -20.56 19.19
CA SER A 86 40.48 -20.15 18.99
C SER A 86 41.27 -21.22 18.24
N GLN A 87 42.37 -20.82 17.61
CA GLN A 87 43.31 -21.71 16.92
C GLN A 87 42.66 -22.54 15.79
N LEU A 88 41.71 -21.95 15.05
CA LEU A 88 41.05 -22.60 13.92
C LEU A 88 42.03 -22.97 12.81
N ASN A 89 42.94 -22.06 12.46
CA ASN A 89 44.00 -22.24 11.46
C ASN A 89 43.51 -22.86 10.14
N THR A 90 42.34 -22.44 9.67
CA THR A 90 41.74 -22.90 8.41
C THR A 90 41.20 -21.72 7.61
N GLU A 91 41.03 -21.90 6.31
CA GLU A 91 40.23 -21.00 5.48
C GLU A 91 38.75 -21.14 5.86
N VAL A 92 38.07 -20.01 6.01
CA VAL A 92 36.64 -19.93 6.36
C VAL A 92 35.94 -19.06 5.33
N HIS A 93 35.02 -19.67 4.59
CA HIS A 93 34.22 -19.05 3.55
C HIS A 93 32.76 -18.88 3.95
N ASP A 94 32.24 -19.77 4.79
CA ASP A 94 30.90 -19.62 5.37
C ASP A 94 30.83 -20.16 6.79
N LEU A 95 29.75 -19.77 7.46
CA LEU A 95 29.33 -20.27 8.76
C LEU A 95 27.88 -20.76 8.64
N TRP A 96 27.63 -21.99 9.06
CA TRP A 96 26.29 -22.56 9.15
C TRP A 96 25.89 -22.77 10.60
N LEU A 97 24.79 -22.12 11.02
CA LEU A 97 24.23 -22.20 12.36
C LEU A 97 22.90 -22.96 12.34
N ASN A 98 22.94 -24.22 12.75
CA ASN A 98 21.79 -25.10 12.69
C ASN A 98 20.92 -24.98 13.95
N PHE A 99 20.04 -23.99 14.00
CA PHE A 99 19.05 -23.88 15.08
C PHE A 99 17.97 -24.95 14.95
N THR A 100 17.55 -25.54 16.08
CA THR A 100 16.50 -26.56 16.04
C THR A 100 15.15 -25.96 15.65
N PHE A 101 14.27 -26.78 15.06
CA PHE A 101 12.87 -26.40 14.79
C PHE A 101 11.95 -26.64 15.98
N ALA A 102 12.39 -27.41 16.97
CA ALA A 102 11.66 -27.71 18.20
C ALA A 102 11.73 -26.56 19.24
N GLN A 103 11.76 -25.30 18.76
CA GLN A 103 11.76 -24.10 19.61
C GLN A 103 10.86 -23.02 19.00
N PRO A 104 10.43 -22.01 19.78
CA PRO A 104 9.70 -20.86 19.24
C PRO A 104 10.51 -20.17 18.12
N ALA A 105 9.85 -19.89 17.00
CA ALA A 105 10.47 -19.18 15.88
C ALA A 105 10.77 -17.72 16.26
N GLN A 106 11.98 -17.26 15.97
CA GLN A 106 12.45 -15.88 16.18
C GLN A 106 13.54 -15.53 15.16
N ASP A 107 13.68 -14.23 14.85
CA ASP A 107 14.78 -13.70 14.02
C ASP A 107 15.90 -13.20 14.94
N LEU A 108 17.06 -13.86 14.90
CA LEU A 108 18.19 -13.59 15.79
C LEU A 108 19.18 -12.65 15.12
N THR A 109 19.60 -11.60 15.83
CA THR A 109 20.73 -10.77 15.37
C THR A 109 22.04 -11.42 15.82
N ILE A 110 22.89 -11.77 14.87
CA ILE A 110 24.15 -12.44 15.11
C ILE A 110 25.29 -11.51 14.75
N LYS A 111 26.17 -11.29 15.73
CA LYS A 111 27.41 -10.54 15.57
C LYS A 111 28.56 -11.53 15.40
N ILE A 112 29.26 -11.42 14.28
CA ILE A 112 30.38 -12.30 13.94
C ILE A 112 31.66 -11.48 13.94
N ASN A 113 32.67 -11.95 14.66
CA ASN A 113 34.01 -11.38 14.64
C ASN A 113 35.02 -12.48 14.35
N PHE A 114 36.02 -12.20 13.53
CA PHE A 114 37.11 -13.12 13.31
C PHE A 114 38.45 -12.39 13.19
N THR A 115 39.55 -13.12 13.39
CA THR A 115 40.90 -12.70 13.07
C THR A 115 41.40 -13.48 11.87
N ASP A 116 42.09 -12.80 10.96
CA ASP A 116 42.58 -13.35 9.71
C ASP A 116 44.02 -12.87 9.42
N GLU A 117 44.58 -13.18 8.26
CA GLU A 117 45.96 -12.78 7.94
C GLU A 117 46.13 -11.26 7.82
N ALA A 118 45.05 -10.52 7.58
CA ALA A 118 45.05 -9.07 7.52
C ALA A 118 44.80 -8.42 8.89
N HIS A 119 44.11 -9.11 9.81
CA HIS A 119 43.67 -8.55 11.09
C HIS A 119 43.97 -9.50 12.26
N GLN A 120 44.91 -9.07 13.12
CA GLN A 120 45.32 -9.82 14.31
C GLN A 120 44.35 -9.67 15.49
N THR A 121 43.46 -8.69 15.46
CA THR A 121 42.46 -8.41 16.49
C THR A 121 41.06 -8.41 15.87
N TYR A 122 40.03 -8.67 16.68
CA TYR A 122 38.66 -8.58 16.21
C TYR A 122 38.34 -7.18 15.66
N PHE A 123 37.41 -7.14 14.72
CA PHE A 123 36.92 -5.92 14.11
C PHE A 123 36.06 -5.13 15.10
N ASP A 124 36.68 -4.24 15.86
CA ASP A 124 35.93 -3.28 16.67
C ASP A 124 35.43 -2.11 15.81
N THR A 125 34.26 -1.59 16.19
CA THR A 125 33.76 -0.35 15.62
C THR A 125 34.56 0.80 16.21
N THR A 126 35.46 1.37 15.41
CA THR A 126 36.19 2.59 15.76
C THR A 126 35.56 3.79 15.06
N GLU A 127 36.05 5.00 15.36
CA GLU A 127 35.68 6.21 14.62
C GLU A 127 35.97 6.10 13.11
N TYR A 128 36.98 5.31 12.72
CA TYR A 128 37.47 5.23 11.34
C TYR A 128 37.06 3.93 10.62
N THR A 129 36.64 2.91 11.36
CA THR A 129 36.31 1.59 10.82
C THR A 129 35.02 1.08 11.43
N ARG A 130 34.03 0.77 10.59
CA ARG A 130 32.89 -0.05 11.01
C ARG A 130 33.33 -1.50 11.00
N GLY A 131 33.02 -2.24 12.07
CA GLY A 131 33.29 -3.68 12.11
C GLY A 131 32.43 -4.47 11.13
N ILE A 132 32.51 -5.79 11.21
CA ILE A 132 31.68 -6.70 10.39
C ILE A 132 30.19 -6.39 10.67
N PRO A 133 29.35 -6.22 9.63
CA PRO A 133 27.92 -5.99 9.84
C PRO A 133 27.25 -7.16 10.57
N ASN A 134 26.32 -6.84 11.47
CA ASN A 134 25.46 -7.85 12.07
C ASN A 134 24.58 -8.50 10.98
N VAL A 135 24.35 -9.80 11.12
CA VAL A 135 23.46 -10.57 10.25
C VAL A 135 22.22 -10.99 11.03
N GLN A 136 21.10 -11.15 10.35
CA GLN A 136 19.85 -11.60 10.96
C GLN A 136 19.57 -13.02 10.48
N VAL A 137 19.31 -13.93 11.41
CA VAL A 137 19.12 -15.36 11.14
C VAL A 137 17.86 -15.86 11.83
N SER A 138 16.92 -16.35 11.03
CA SER A 138 15.70 -16.96 11.56
C SER A 138 15.96 -18.39 12.03
N THR A 139 15.48 -18.72 13.23
CA THR A 139 15.55 -20.10 13.74
C THR A 139 14.71 -21.07 12.89
N TRP A 140 13.76 -20.54 12.11
CA TRP A 140 12.88 -21.29 11.22
C TRP A 140 13.31 -21.28 9.74
N SER A 141 13.91 -20.21 9.24
CA SER A 141 14.31 -20.15 7.83
C SER A 141 15.60 -20.93 7.61
N GLY A 142 15.52 -22.03 6.85
CA GLY A 142 16.69 -22.86 6.56
C GLY A 142 17.75 -22.15 5.71
N GLN A 143 17.37 -21.18 4.86
CA GLN A 143 18.32 -20.46 4.01
C GLN A 143 19.11 -19.42 4.81
N SER A 144 18.47 -18.69 5.74
CA SER A 144 19.17 -17.66 6.52
C SER A 144 20.22 -18.22 7.48
N LYS A 145 20.22 -19.54 7.73
CA LYS A 145 21.19 -20.22 8.62
C LYS A 145 22.59 -20.31 8.01
N TYR A 146 22.75 -20.04 6.73
CA TYR A 146 24.03 -20.03 6.03
C TYR A 146 24.52 -18.59 5.87
N ILE A 147 25.72 -18.31 6.36
CA ILE A 147 26.26 -16.96 6.44
C ILE A 147 27.60 -16.93 5.71
N ASN A 148 27.65 -16.27 4.55
CA ASN A 148 28.89 -16.12 3.81
C ASN A 148 29.86 -15.16 4.51
N LEU A 149 31.12 -15.59 4.64
CA LEU A 149 32.22 -14.84 5.26
C LEU A 149 33.32 -14.59 4.23
N ASN A 150 33.87 -13.37 4.23
CA ASN A 150 34.94 -12.97 3.33
C ASN A 150 36.20 -12.63 4.13
N ALA A 151 36.83 -13.66 4.71
CA ALA A 151 38.09 -13.51 5.42
C ALA A 151 39.30 -13.46 4.46
N THR A 152 40.39 -12.82 4.90
CA THR A 152 41.66 -12.78 4.17
C THR A 152 42.58 -13.91 4.63
N GLY A 153 42.73 -14.95 3.80
CA GLY A 153 43.60 -16.08 4.10
C GLY A 153 43.06 -16.93 5.25
N ILE A 154 43.94 -17.37 6.15
CA ILE A 154 43.60 -18.26 7.25
C ILE A 154 42.95 -17.50 8.41
N VAL A 155 41.81 -18.00 8.89
CA VAL A 155 41.15 -17.52 10.11
C VAL A 155 41.73 -18.22 11.34
N ASN A 156 42.13 -17.43 12.35
CA ASN A 156 42.69 -17.96 13.59
C ASN A 156 41.66 -18.03 14.72
N ASN A 157 40.96 -16.93 15.00
CA ASN A 157 39.92 -16.87 16.02
C ASN A 157 38.58 -16.47 15.39
N LEU A 158 37.49 -17.06 15.86
CA LEU A 158 36.12 -16.76 15.46
C LEU A 158 35.27 -16.61 16.72
N ARG A 159 34.53 -15.51 16.81
CA ARG A 159 33.56 -15.23 17.86
C ARG A 159 32.19 -14.99 17.25
N ILE A 160 31.20 -15.68 17.76
CA ILE A 160 29.80 -15.58 17.37
C ILE A 160 29.02 -15.18 18.61
N GLU A 161 28.30 -14.08 18.54
CA GLU A 161 27.56 -13.52 19.68
C GLU A 161 26.12 -13.26 19.22
N ILE A 162 25.15 -13.78 19.97
CA ILE A 162 23.75 -13.41 19.77
C ILE A 162 23.52 -12.07 20.48
N VAL A 163 23.16 -11.05 19.70
CA VAL A 163 22.95 -9.69 20.19
C VAL A 163 21.49 -9.28 19.97
N GLY A 164 21.03 -8.28 20.70
CA GLY A 164 19.69 -7.72 20.57
C GLY A 164 18.89 -7.81 21.87
N ASP A 165 17.97 -6.86 22.03
CA ASP A 165 17.25 -6.65 23.28
C ASP A 165 16.01 -7.56 23.41
N ASP A 166 15.51 -8.13 22.30
CA ASP A 166 14.25 -8.90 22.23
C ASP A 166 14.46 -10.42 22.07
N VAL A 167 15.65 -10.92 22.41
CA VAL A 167 16.01 -12.34 22.26
C VAL A 167 15.34 -13.19 23.34
N ARG A 168 14.65 -14.27 22.93
CA ARG A 168 14.02 -15.21 23.86
C ARG A 168 14.93 -16.41 24.10
N TYR A 169 15.54 -16.45 25.28
CA TYR A 169 16.32 -17.58 25.77
C TYR A 169 15.45 -18.60 26.53
N PRO A 170 15.86 -19.89 26.60
CA PRO A 170 17.03 -20.47 25.95
C PRO A 170 16.85 -20.64 24.43
N ILE A 171 17.96 -20.56 23.68
CA ILE A 171 17.99 -20.87 22.25
C ILE A 171 18.65 -22.23 22.07
N LEU A 172 18.00 -23.08 21.28
CA LEU A 172 18.45 -24.43 20.99
C LEU A 172 19.17 -24.49 19.64
N LEU A 173 20.39 -24.98 19.67
CA LEU A 173 21.30 -25.10 18.54
C LEU A 173 21.74 -26.56 18.39
N ASP A 174 21.46 -27.17 17.24
CA ASP A 174 21.82 -28.56 16.98
C ASP A 174 23.30 -28.68 16.55
N ASP A 175 23.74 -27.84 15.61
CA ASP A 175 25.08 -27.91 15.02
C ASP A 175 25.67 -26.55 14.65
N ILE A 176 26.99 -26.50 14.61
CA ILE A 176 27.76 -25.41 14.02
C ILE A 176 28.81 -25.99 13.08
N CYS A 177 28.78 -25.57 11.82
CA CYS A 177 29.77 -25.97 10.82
C CYS A 177 30.36 -24.76 10.10
N LEU A 178 31.63 -24.87 9.72
CA LEU A 178 32.29 -23.98 8.77
C LEU A 178 32.31 -24.64 7.40
N ASN A 179 32.29 -23.82 6.33
CA ASN A 179 32.40 -24.27 4.94
C ASN A 179 31.36 -25.34 4.57
N MET A 180 30.10 -25.14 4.97
CA MET A 180 29.01 -26.07 4.72
C MET A 180 28.37 -25.77 3.35
N PRO A 181 28.40 -26.71 2.37
CA PRO A 181 27.76 -26.50 1.09
C PRO A 181 26.27 -26.17 1.23
N HIS A 182 25.84 -25.09 0.58
CA HIS A 182 24.43 -24.72 0.53
C HIS A 182 23.63 -25.80 -0.19
N PRO A 183 22.45 -26.19 0.31
CA PRO A 183 21.58 -27.15 -0.35
C PRO A 183 20.86 -26.52 -1.55
N PHE A 184 20.63 -27.30 -2.60
CA PHE A 184 19.81 -26.88 -3.73
C PHE A 184 18.34 -26.73 -3.28
N ASN A 185 17.75 -25.55 -3.51
CA ASN A 185 16.40 -25.24 -3.08
C ASN A 185 15.58 -24.59 -4.21
N PHE A 186 14.64 -25.35 -4.78
CA PHE A 186 13.74 -24.82 -5.80
C PHE A 186 12.55 -24.09 -5.18
N ASN A 187 12.57 -22.76 -5.21
CA ASN A 187 11.52 -21.93 -4.65
C ASN A 187 10.38 -21.74 -5.66
N MET A 188 9.29 -22.49 -5.48
CA MET A 188 8.11 -22.43 -6.36
C MET A 188 7.45 -21.04 -6.40
N LYS A 189 7.46 -20.30 -5.28
CA LYS A 189 6.87 -18.95 -5.20
C LYS A 189 7.68 -17.96 -6.04
N ARG A 190 9.01 -17.97 -5.89
CA ARG A 190 9.95 -17.15 -6.66
C ARG A 190 9.85 -17.45 -8.15
N PHE A 191 9.91 -18.73 -8.52
CA PHE A 191 9.73 -19.18 -9.89
C PHE A 191 8.42 -18.68 -10.51
N GLY A 192 7.29 -18.82 -9.79
CA GLY A 192 5.98 -18.34 -10.23
C GLY A 192 5.95 -16.82 -10.41
N PHE A 193 6.55 -16.07 -9.48
CA PHE A 193 6.68 -14.61 -9.59
C PHE A 193 7.53 -14.19 -10.79
N THR A 194 8.71 -14.78 -10.96
CA THR A 194 9.61 -14.52 -12.10
C THR A 194 8.92 -14.84 -13.43
N LEU A 195 8.23 -15.99 -13.51
CA LEU A 195 7.43 -16.35 -14.68
C LEU A 195 6.35 -15.31 -14.97
N GLY A 196 5.63 -14.84 -13.95
CA GLY A 196 4.63 -13.78 -14.05
C GLY A 196 5.21 -12.47 -14.61
N VAL A 197 6.34 -12.01 -14.07
CA VAL A 197 7.05 -10.80 -14.54
C VAL A 197 7.46 -10.93 -16.00
N LEU A 198 8.01 -12.09 -16.40
CA LEU A 198 8.41 -12.35 -17.79
C LEU A 198 7.20 -12.39 -18.73
N LEU A 199 6.06 -12.96 -18.29
CA LEU A 199 4.82 -12.98 -19.06
C LEU A 199 4.24 -11.57 -19.24
N LEU A 200 4.29 -10.72 -18.20
CA LEU A 200 3.90 -9.31 -18.31
C LEU A 200 4.83 -8.56 -19.28
N GLY A 201 6.14 -8.75 -19.19
CA GLY A 201 7.10 -8.18 -20.13
C GLY A 201 6.82 -8.62 -21.58
N PHE A 202 6.46 -9.89 -21.79
CA PHE A 202 6.04 -10.38 -23.09
C PHE A 202 4.71 -9.75 -23.55
N ALA A 203 3.72 -9.63 -22.66
CA ALA A 203 2.41 -9.07 -22.97
C ALA A 203 2.47 -7.58 -23.35
N PHE A 204 3.30 -6.79 -22.66
CA PHE A 204 3.45 -5.34 -22.87
C PHE A 204 4.58 -4.93 -23.82
N ARG A 205 5.26 -5.89 -24.49
CA ARG A 205 6.27 -5.54 -25.48
C ARG A 205 5.68 -4.66 -26.60
N PRO A 206 6.40 -3.68 -27.16
CA PRO A 206 5.85 -2.71 -28.13
C PRO A 206 5.15 -3.31 -29.36
N ARG A 207 5.50 -4.53 -29.77
CA ARG A 207 4.90 -5.24 -30.91
C ARG A 207 3.71 -6.14 -30.54
N SER A 208 3.26 -6.11 -29.28
CA SER A 208 2.20 -6.97 -28.78
C SER A 208 0.84 -6.68 -29.42
N ALA A 209 -0.01 -7.70 -29.48
CA ALA A 209 -1.35 -7.61 -30.04
C ALA A 209 -2.26 -6.67 -29.23
N ILE A 210 -2.01 -6.48 -27.93
CA ILE A 210 -2.82 -5.60 -27.08
C ILE A 210 -2.80 -4.14 -27.54
N TYR A 211 -1.72 -3.69 -28.20
CA TYR A 211 -1.64 -2.33 -28.74
C TYR A 211 -2.39 -2.14 -30.05
N ARG A 212 -2.80 -3.23 -30.71
CA ARG A 212 -3.58 -3.21 -31.96
C ARG A 212 -5.09 -3.28 -31.70
N LEU A 213 -5.50 -3.77 -30.54
CA LEU A 213 -6.90 -3.84 -30.13
C LEU A 213 -7.38 -2.44 -29.73
N SER A 214 -8.35 -1.90 -30.45
CA SER A 214 -8.97 -0.62 -30.13
C SER A 214 -9.99 -0.84 -29.03
N ILE A 215 -9.94 -0.05 -27.95
CA ILE A 215 -10.96 -0.20 -26.90
C ILE A 215 -12.35 0.08 -27.46
N VAL A 216 -12.51 1.04 -28.38
CA VAL A 216 -13.81 1.43 -28.94
C VAL A 216 -14.31 0.39 -29.94
N ASN A 217 -13.47 -0.03 -30.90
CA ASN A 217 -13.89 -0.91 -31.98
C ASN A 217 -14.00 -2.38 -31.51
N ASP A 218 -13.09 -2.82 -30.64
CA ASP A 218 -13.05 -4.18 -30.10
C ASP A 218 -13.67 -4.22 -28.68
N ALA A 219 -14.85 -3.62 -28.51
CA ALA A 219 -15.45 -3.36 -27.20
C ALA A 219 -15.59 -4.61 -26.32
N ARG A 220 -16.03 -5.75 -26.86
CA ARG A 220 -16.19 -6.99 -26.07
C ARG A 220 -14.85 -7.56 -25.59
N LYS A 221 -13.87 -7.64 -26.49
CA LYS A 221 -12.53 -8.19 -26.18
C LYS A 221 -11.78 -7.29 -25.20
N SER A 222 -11.79 -5.97 -25.45
CA SER A 222 -11.15 -5.01 -24.57
C SER A 222 -11.77 -5.01 -23.18
N LYS A 223 -13.11 -5.01 -23.06
CA LYS A 223 -13.78 -5.10 -21.76
C LYS A 223 -13.44 -6.39 -21.01
N ALA A 224 -13.45 -7.54 -21.69
CA ALA A 224 -13.09 -8.81 -21.05
C ALA A 224 -11.65 -8.78 -20.51
N ALA A 225 -10.70 -8.22 -21.28
CA ALA A 225 -9.32 -8.09 -20.84
C ALA A 225 -9.15 -7.10 -19.67
N ILE A 226 -9.88 -5.98 -19.69
CA ILE A 226 -9.87 -5.00 -18.58
C ILE A 226 -10.44 -5.63 -17.31
N ILE A 227 -11.58 -6.32 -17.40
CA ILE A 227 -12.18 -7.03 -16.25
C ILE A 227 -11.22 -8.08 -15.72
N PHE A 228 -10.57 -8.85 -16.59
CA PHE A 228 -9.59 -9.84 -16.17
C PHE A 228 -8.40 -9.21 -15.44
N ALA A 229 -7.86 -8.09 -15.94
CA ALA A 229 -6.79 -7.35 -15.28
C ALA A 229 -7.22 -6.87 -13.88
N VAL A 230 -8.41 -6.28 -13.77
CA VAL A 230 -8.98 -5.84 -12.49
C VAL A 230 -9.19 -7.00 -11.52
N VAL A 231 -9.66 -8.17 -11.99
CA VAL A 231 -9.82 -9.35 -11.13
C VAL A 231 -8.47 -9.79 -10.55
N ILE A 232 -7.40 -9.77 -11.36
CA ILE A 232 -6.05 -10.06 -10.87
C ILE A 232 -5.60 -9.01 -9.85
N GLU A 233 -5.79 -7.72 -10.15
CA GLU A 233 -5.43 -6.63 -9.22
C GLU A 233 -6.16 -6.75 -7.89
N VAL A 234 -7.47 -6.98 -7.91
CA VAL A 234 -8.29 -7.20 -6.71
C VAL A 234 -7.79 -8.43 -5.96
N TRP A 235 -7.53 -9.54 -6.64
CA TRP A 235 -7.00 -10.75 -6.00
C TRP A 235 -5.64 -10.52 -5.33
N LEU A 236 -4.72 -9.82 -6.00
CA LEU A 236 -3.42 -9.46 -5.44
C LEU A 236 -3.55 -8.52 -4.23
N MET A 237 -4.39 -7.49 -4.32
CA MET A 237 -4.63 -6.55 -3.23
C MET A 237 -5.31 -7.19 -2.02
N SER A 238 -6.31 -8.04 -2.25
CA SER A 238 -6.95 -8.83 -1.20
C SER A 238 -5.94 -9.77 -0.52
N SER A 239 -5.10 -10.45 -1.31
CA SER A 239 -4.05 -11.31 -0.77
C SER A 239 -3.03 -10.53 0.03
N PHE A 240 -2.63 -9.34 -0.46
CA PHE A 240 -1.68 -8.45 0.22
C PHE A 240 -2.19 -7.98 1.58
N LEU A 241 -3.46 -7.57 1.69
CA LEU A 241 -4.06 -7.20 2.97
C LEU A 241 -4.23 -8.42 3.88
N LEU A 242 -4.86 -9.49 3.39
CA LEU A 242 -5.23 -10.63 4.23
C LEU A 242 -4.01 -11.42 4.73
N MET A 243 -2.93 -11.48 3.95
CA MET A 243 -1.74 -12.25 4.33
C MET A 243 -0.60 -11.36 4.85
N GLY A 244 -0.74 -10.04 4.78
CA GLY A 244 0.34 -9.11 5.07
C GLY A 244 0.23 -8.38 6.41
N THR A 245 -0.94 -8.34 7.06
CA THR A 245 -1.12 -7.61 8.33
C THR A 245 -1.83 -8.43 9.40
N ASN A 246 -1.53 -8.13 10.68
CA ASN A 246 -2.27 -8.63 11.84
C ASN A 246 -3.54 -7.81 12.14
N TYR A 247 -3.78 -6.68 11.45
CA TYR A 247 -4.94 -5.79 11.66
C TYR A 247 -6.24 -6.29 11.04
N VAL A 248 -6.30 -7.54 10.55
CA VAL A 248 -7.49 -8.04 9.86
C VAL A 248 -8.67 -8.25 10.82
N GLY A 249 -8.39 -8.72 12.04
CA GLY A 249 -9.42 -8.94 13.07
C GLY A 249 -10.44 -10.03 12.70
N VAL A 250 -10.08 -10.94 11.79
CA VAL A 250 -10.92 -12.05 11.35
C VAL A 250 -10.13 -13.34 11.46
N ALA A 251 -10.79 -14.41 11.92
CA ALA A 251 -10.23 -15.74 11.93
C ALA A 251 -11.26 -16.81 11.49
N THR A 252 -10.73 -17.92 10.98
CA THR A 252 -11.46 -19.12 10.56
C THR A 252 -10.59 -20.32 10.90
N LYS A 253 -11.12 -21.54 10.74
CA LYS A 253 -10.35 -22.77 10.91
C LYS A 253 -9.01 -22.78 10.13
N ASP A 254 -9.01 -22.24 8.91
CA ASP A 254 -7.87 -22.31 7.99
C ASP A 254 -7.13 -20.97 7.81
N TYR A 255 -7.62 -19.89 8.43
CA TYR A 255 -7.04 -18.55 8.33
C TYR A 255 -6.98 -17.89 9.71
N ASN A 256 -5.77 -17.49 10.10
CA ASN A 256 -5.48 -16.99 11.46
C ASN A 256 -6.04 -17.92 12.56
N PRO A 257 -5.69 -19.22 12.55
CA PRO A 257 -6.31 -20.22 13.43
C PRO A 257 -6.07 -19.94 14.92
N GLY A 258 -5.01 -19.20 15.28
CA GLY A 258 -4.75 -18.78 16.66
C GLY A 258 -5.81 -17.81 17.21
N GLY A 259 -6.48 -17.06 16.34
CA GLY A 259 -7.61 -16.22 16.70
C GLY A 259 -8.96 -16.94 16.65
N TRP A 260 -9.04 -18.19 16.16
CA TRP A 260 -10.30 -18.88 15.90
C TRP A 260 -10.90 -19.50 17.17
N ASP A 261 -12.21 -19.36 17.37
CA ASP A 261 -12.92 -19.82 18.57
C ASP A 261 -13.20 -21.35 18.59
N GLY A 262 -12.83 -22.07 17.54
CA GLY A 262 -13.01 -23.52 17.42
C GLY A 262 -14.41 -23.97 16.95
N VAL A 263 -15.38 -23.05 16.85
CA VAL A 263 -16.79 -23.40 16.63
C VAL A 263 -17.43 -22.60 15.50
N SER A 264 -17.15 -21.31 15.41
CA SER A 264 -17.75 -20.41 14.43
C SER A 264 -17.20 -20.64 13.03
N VAL A 265 -18.01 -20.40 11.98
CA VAL A 265 -17.51 -20.44 10.60
C VAL A 265 -16.50 -19.31 10.36
N ILE A 266 -16.79 -18.14 10.92
CA ILE A 266 -15.95 -16.95 10.92
C ILE A 266 -16.10 -16.32 12.30
N ASN A 267 -14.99 -15.99 12.95
CA ASN A 267 -15.00 -15.16 14.15
C ASN A 267 -14.30 -13.82 13.88
N VAL A 268 -14.77 -12.80 14.60
CA VAL A 268 -14.22 -11.44 14.53
C VAL A 268 -13.73 -11.08 15.92
N PHE A 269 -12.60 -10.40 16.01
CA PHE A 269 -11.99 -9.97 17.26
C PHE A 269 -11.29 -8.63 17.11
N GLU A 270 -11.07 -7.96 18.23
CA GLU A 270 -10.48 -6.62 18.27
C GLU A 270 -8.99 -6.65 17.94
N VAL A 271 -8.55 -5.66 17.15
CA VAL A 271 -7.16 -5.52 16.70
C VAL A 271 -6.76 -4.05 16.68
N GLY A 272 -5.47 -3.80 16.89
CA GLY A 272 -4.88 -2.46 16.87
C GLY A 272 -4.98 -1.66 18.17
N GLY A 273 -5.38 -2.31 19.27
CA GLY A 273 -5.44 -1.71 20.60
C GLY A 273 -6.63 -0.79 20.82
N ASP A 274 -6.72 -0.25 22.04
CA ASP A 274 -7.87 0.53 22.53
C ASP A 274 -8.14 1.77 21.67
N ASN A 275 -7.08 2.47 21.25
CA ASN A 275 -7.19 3.66 20.41
C ASN A 275 -7.71 3.38 18.98
N ALA A 276 -7.81 2.11 18.56
CA ALA A 276 -8.29 1.73 17.24
C ALA A 276 -9.80 1.40 17.18
N GLN A 277 -10.50 1.38 18.32
CA GLN A 277 -11.91 0.95 18.39
C GLN A 277 -12.94 2.08 18.26
N GLN A 278 -12.52 3.32 17.97
CA GLN A 278 -13.39 4.51 18.01
C GLN A 278 -14.71 4.36 17.23
N TYR A 279 -14.66 3.83 16.01
CA TYR A 279 -15.88 3.62 15.22
C TYR A 279 -16.79 2.52 15.76
N ALA A 280 -16.22 1.51 16.41
CA ALA A 280 -16.99 0.46 17.07
C ALA A 280 -17.69 1.02 18.32
N GLU A 281 -16.97 1.79 19.14
CA GLU A 281 -17.54 2.44 20.32
C GLU A 281 -18.63 3.44 19.95
N LEU A 282 -18.43 4.26 18.91
CA LEU A 282 -19.48 5.15 18.42
C LEU A 282 -20.73 4.39 17.94
N ALA A 283 -20.57 3.22 17.32
CA ALA A 283 -21.70 2.39 16.92
C ALA A 283 -22.50 1.87 18.13
N LYS A 284 -21.82 1.49 19.21
CA LYS A 284 -22.45 1.08 20.48
C LYS A 284 -23.25 2.23 21.08
N SER A 285 -22.62 3.40 21.22
CA SER A 285 -23.27 4.61 21.75
C SER A 285 -24.48 5.05 20.93
N MET A 286 -24.38 5.01 19.60
CA MET A 286 -25.52 5.30 18.72
C MET A 286 -26.67 4.30 18.88
N ALA A 287 -26.37 3.02 19.14
CA ALA A 287 -27.39 2.01 19.40
C ALA A 287 -28.12 2.24 20.74
N GLU A 288 -27.45 2.88 21.70
CA GLU A 288 -28.02 3.30 22.99
C GLU A 288 -28.75 4.65 22.91
N GLY A 289 -28.66 5.36 21.78
CA GLY A 289 -29.44 6.57 21.50
C GLY A 289 -28.71 7.87 21.81
N HIS A 290 -27.40 7.85 22.00
CA HIS A 290 -26.59 9.04 22.24
C HIS A 290 -25.37 9.10 21.30
N LEU A 291 -24.65 10.23 21.29
CA LEU A 291 -23.63 10.54 20.26
C LEU A 291 -22.21 10.72 20.82
N TYR A 292 -22.06 10.63 22.14
CA TYR A 292 -20.78 10.61 22.84
C TYR A 292 -20.37 9.16 23.11
N LEU A 293 -19.10 8.91 23.40
CA LEU A 293 -18.61 7.57 23.73
C LEU A 293 -19.02 7.18 25.16
N ASN A 294 -19.25 5.90 25.39
CA ASN A 294 -19.64 5.38 26.71
C ASN A 294 -18.52 5.47 27.76
N GLU A 295 -17.27 5.59 27.33
CA GLU A 295 -16.12 5.76 28.22
C GLU A 295 -16.18 7.13 28.91
N GLU A 296 -16.10 7.15 30.23
CA GLU A 296 -16.12 8.39 31.02
C GLU A 296 -14.71 9.00 31.11
N PRO A 297 -14.56 10.33 30.88
CA PRO A 297 -13.31 11.03 31.15
C PRO A 297 -12.91 10.94 32.63
N PRO A 298 -11.61 10.81 32.96
CA PRO A 298 -11.18 10.83 34.34
C PRO A 298 -11.36 12.23 34.94
N SER A 299 -11.66 12.33 36.23
CA SER A 299 -12.02 13.61 36.89
C SER A 299 -10.91 14.65 36.76
N TRP A 300 -9.65 14.23 36.79
CA TRP A 300 -8.51 15.13 36.62
C TRP A 300 -8.52 15.82 35.25
N LEU A 301 -9.04 15.19 34.19
CA LEU A 301 -9.14 15.79 32.86
C LEU A 301 -10.24 16.85 32.80
N GLU A 302 -11.32 16.67 33.55
CA GLU A 302 -12.39 17.66 33.70
C GLU A 302 -11.94 18.89 34.49
N GLU A 303 -11.10 18.67 35.50
CA GLU A 303 -10.56 19.71 36.37
C GLU A 303 -9.39 20.49 35.73
N MET A 304 -8.81 19.99 34.64
CA MET A 304 -7.71 20.65 33.93
C MET A 304 -8.14 21.98 33.31
N GLU A 305 -7.32 23.02 33.51
CA GLU A 305 -7.53 24.32 32.86
C GLU A 305 -7.34 24.25 31.33
N ASP A 306 -6.33 23.49 30.88
CA ASP A 306 -6.08 23.23 29.47
C ASP A 306 -5.97 21.72 29.22
N PRO A 307 -7.09 21.02 28.98
CA PRO A 307 -7.08 19.59 28.72
C PRO A 307 -6.46 19.25 27.36
N TYR A 308 -6.14 20.23 26.50
CA TYR A 308 -5.65 19.99 25.15
C TYR A 308 -4.12 19.96 25.05
N ASP A 309 -3.39 20.40 26.08
CA ASP A 309 -1.94 20.25 26.14
C ASP A 309 -1.51 18.81 26.47
N LYS A 310 -0.73 18.19 25.57
CA LYS A 310 -0.27 16.81 25.71
C LYS A 310 0.69 16.62 26.89
N GLY A 311 1.57 17.59 27.14
CA GLY A 311 2.54 17.51 28.24
C GLY A 311 1.85 17.51 29.59
N ALA A 312 0.91 18.44 29.78
CA ALA A 312 0.10 18.54 30.97
C ALA A 312 -0.73 17.27 31.22
N ARG A 313 -1.36 16.71 30.18
CA ARG A 313 -2.08 15.42 30.29
C ARG A 313 -1.16 14.28 30.71
N ASP A 314 0.05 14.22 30.17
CA ASP A 314 0.99 13.14 30.49
C ASP A 314 1.54 13.23 31.90
N GLU A 315 1.76 14.44 32.42
CA GLU A 315 2.12 14.65 33.83
C GLU A 315 0.96 14.28 34.76
N ALA A 316 -0.26 14.70 34.44
CA ALA A 316 -1.46 14.37 35.21
C ALA A 316 -1.70 12.86 35.26
N GLN A 317 -1.68 12.19 34.10
CA GLN A 317 -1.84 10.73 34.00
C GLN A 317 -0.75 9.98 34.79
N LYS A 318 0.51 10.46 34.78
CA LYS A 318 1.58 9.87 35.60
C LYS A 318 1.34 10.05 37.09
N ALA A 319 0.78 11.19 37.50
CA ALA A 319 0.52 11.50 38.89
C ALA A 319 -0.67 10.71 39.46
N THR A 320 -1.75 10.54 38.66
CA THR A 320 -2.98 9.86 39.10
C THR A 320 -2.97 8.36 38.83
N GLY A 321 -2.26 7.91 37.78
CA GLY A 321 -2.29 6.53 37.30
C GLY A 321 -3.53 6.19 36.45
N GLU A 322 -4.48 7.12 36.31
CA GLU A 322 -5.71 6.94 35.53
C GLU A 322 -5.49 7.33 34.06
N LYS A 323 -5.89 6.46 33.14
CA LYS A 323 -5.72 6.67 31.69
C LYS A 323 -6.82 7.58 31.14
N TYR A 324 -6.52 8.26 30.03
CA TYR A 324 -7.48 8.96 29.20
C TYR A 324 -7.48 8.36 27.78
N LEU A 325 -8.55 8.61 27.01
CA LEU A 325 -8.62 8.18 25.61
C LEU A 325 -7.82 9.13 24.70
N PHE A 326 -6.95 8.57 23.87
CA PHE A 326 -6.15 9.34 22.91
C PHE A 326 -6.84 9.39 21.54
N ASP A 327 -6.62 10.49 20.82
CA ASP A 327 -7.14 10.74 19.47
C ASP A 327 -8.68 10.79 19.35
N VAL A 328 -9.34 11.21 20.43
CA VAL A 328 -10.78 11.49 20.51
C VAL A 328 -11.01 12.97 20.80
N ALA A 329 -12.18 13.50 20.41
CA ALA A 329 -12.58 14.85 20.78
C ALA A 329 -13.13 14.88 22.21
N TYR A 330 -12.54 15.68 23.08
CA TYR A 330 -13.05 15.92 24.44
C TYR A 330 -13.79 17.25 24.49
N TYR A 331 -15.10 17.21 24.75
CA TYR A 331 -15.94 18.40 24.77
C TYR A 331 -17.05 18.26 25.82
N ASP A 332 -17.22 19.29 26.65
CA ASP A 332 -18.29 19.36 27.66
C ASP A 332 -18.40 18.10 28.54
N GLY A 333 -17.27 17.60 29.05
CA GLY A 333 -17.21 16.43 29.93
C GLY A 333 -17.41 15.08 29.24
N HIS A 334 -17.41 15.02 27.91
CA HIS A 334 -17.64 13.78 27.16
C HIS A 334 -16.60 13.57 26.07
N TYR A 335 -16.35 12.31 25.71
CA TYR A 335 -15.57 11.95 24.54
C TYR A 335 -16.46 11.77 23.31
N TYR A 336 -15.97 12.20 22.15
CA TYR A 336 -16.62 12.09 20.85
C TYR A 336 -15.64 11.60 19.80
N VAL A 337 -16.15 10.85 18.83
CA VAL A 337 -15.39 10.54 17.61
C VAL A 337 -15.48 11.74 16.66
N TYR A 338 -14.36 12.39 16.39
CA TYR A 338 -14.31 13.55 15.49
C TYR A 338 -14.18 13.16 14.01
N PHE A 339 -13.89 11.88 13.73
CA PHE A 339 -13.86 11.34 12.37
C PHE A 339 -15.24 11.35 11.71
N GLY A 340 -15.25 11.27 10.39
CA GLY A 340 -16.48 11.23 9.60
C GLY A 340 -17.41 10.08 10.02
N VAL A 341 -18.71 10.34 10.05
CA VAL A 341 -19.76 9.42 10.55
C VAL A 341 -20.18 8.34 9.54
N VAL A 342 -19.92 8.52 8.25
CA VAL A 342 -20.39 7.61 7.20
C VAL A 342 -19.84 6.19 7.33
N PRO A 343 -18.55 5.95 7.67
CA PRO A 343 -18.05 4.61 7.97
C PRO A 343 -18.89 3.87 9.03
N VAL A 344 -19.33 4.57 10.08
CA VAL A 344 -20.17 3.99 11.14
C VAL A 344 -21.54 3.61 10.61
N LEU A 345 -22.20 4.53 9.90
CA LEU A 345 -23.54 4.28 9.36
C LEU A 345 -23.56 3.20 8.27
N LEU A 346 -22.47 3.06 7.52
CA LEU A 346 -22.37 2.10 6.42
C LEU A 346 -21.98 0.70 6.88
N PHE A 347 -21.06 0.59 7.85
CA PHE A 347 -20.48 -0.69 8.28
C PHE A 347 -20.73 -1.00 9.76
N TYR A 348 -20.25 -0.17 10.68
CA TYR A 348 -20.21 -0.54 12.10
C TYR A 348 -21.58 -0.66 12.74
N LEU A 349 -22.44 0.35 12.61
CA LEU A 349 -23.76 0.36 13.25
C LEU A 349 -24.67 -0.77 12.72
N PRO A 350 -24.83 -0.96 11.39
CA PRO A 350 -25.61 -2.09 10.89
C PRO A 350 -25.05 -3.44 11.33
N PHE A 351 -23.73 -3.61 11.34
CA PHE A 351 -23.09 -4.86 11.74
C PHE A 351 -23.27 -5.14 13.24
N TYR A 352 -23.09 -4.12 14.09
CA TYR A 352 -23.30 -4.23 15.53
C TYR A 352 -24.76 -4.56 15.87
N LEU A 353 -25.72 -3.88 15.25
CA LEU A 353 -27.15 -4.17 15.47
C LEU A 353 -27.56 -5.59 15.04
N LEU A 354 -26.88 -6.19 14.07
CA LEU A 354 -27.16 -7.54 13.58
C LEU A 354 -26.43 -8.65 14.36
N THR A 355 -25.23 -8.36 14.88
CA THR A 355 -24.33 -9.40 15.41
C THR A 355 -23.95 -9.20 16.88
N GLY A 356 -24.08 -7.99 17.42
CA GLY A 356 -23.55 -7.59 18.72
C GLY A 356 -22.02 -7.46 18.76
N ALA A 357 -21.32 -7.68 17.65
CA ALA A 357 -19.86 -7.65 17.56
C ALA A 357 -19.34 -6.39 16.86
N ASN A 358 -18.07 -6.05 17.09
CA ASN A 358 -17.40 -4.96 16.40
C ASN A 358 -17.14 -5.34 14.94
N PHE A 359 -17.31 -4.38 14.02
CA PHE A 359 -17.02 -4.62 12.61
C PHE A 359 -15.50 -4.66 12.35
N PRO A 360 -14.98 -5.65 11.60
CA PRO A 360 -13.56 -5.74 11.28
C PRO A 360 -13.15 -4.66 10.27
N THR A 361 -12.51 -3.59 10.77
CA THR A 361 -12.10 -2.40 9.99
C THR A 361 -11.41 -2.74 8.68
N ALA A 362 -10.50 -3.72 8.69
CA ALA A 362 -9.74 -4.09 7.52
C ALA A 362 -10.57 -4.65 6.37
N ILE A 363 -11.68 -5.33 6.69
CA ILE A 363 -12.64 -5.78 5.67
C ILE A 363 -13.35 -4.59 5.04
N GLY A 364 -13.70 -3.57 5.85
CA GLY A 364 -14.23 -2.30 5.34
C GLY A 364 -13.25 -1.59 4.40
N VAL A 365 -11.97 -1.51 4.79
CA VAL A 365 -10.91 -0.93 3.96
C VAL A 365 -10.78 -1.71 2.65
N LEU A 366 -10.77 -3.04 2.71
CA LEU A 366 -10.69 -3.89 1.51
C LEU A 366 -11.88 -3.66 0.57
N ILE A 367 -13.11 -3.65 1.09
CA ILE A 367 -14.33 -3.38 0.30
C ILE A 367 -14.24 -2.00 -0.35
N ALA A 368 -13.82 -0.98 0.41
CA ALA A 368 -13.68 0.39 -0.09
C ALA A 368 -12.60 0.50 -1.18
N VAL A 369 -11.44 -0.13 -1.01
CA VAL A 369 -10.38 -0.14 -2.02
C VAL A 369 -10.81 -0.91 -3.27
N ILE A 370 -11.50 -2.05 -3.15
CA ILE A 370 -12.07 -2.76 -4.30
C ILE A 370 -13.08 -1.88 -5.04
N ALA A 371 -13.98 -1.23 -4.31
CA ALA A 371 -14.95 -0.29 -4.90
C ALA A 371 -14.22 0.87 -5.61
N PHE A 372 -13.16 1.42 -5.02
CA PHE A 372 -12.33 2.44 -5.65
C PHE A 372 -11.67 1.96 -6.94
N VAL A 373 -11.03 0.79 -6.94
CA VAL A 373 -10.36 0.21 -8.13
C VAL A 373 -11.36 -0.02 -9.26
N LEU A 374 -12.53 -0.58 -8.93
CA LEU A 374 -13.61 -0.78 -9.90
C LEU A 374 -14.12 0.54 -10.46
N GLY A 375 -14.40 1.52 -9.60
CA GLY A 375 -14.88 2.84 -9.99
C GLY A 375 -13.87 3.62 -10.81
N LEU A 376 -12.59 3.59 -10.43
CA LEU A 376 -11.49 4.25 -11.14
C LEU A 376 -11.25 3.63 -12.52
N THR A 377 -11.28 2.29 -12.61
CA THR A 377 -11.18 1.59 -13.89
C THR A 377 -12.37 1.93 -14.79
N ALA A 378 -13.59 1.88 -14.25
CA ALA A 378 -14.81 2.25 -14.98
C ALA A 378 -14.78 3.71 -15.45
N LEU A 379 -14.31 4.63 -14.60
CA LEU A 379 -14.14 6.04 -14.92
C LEU A 379 -13.11 6.25 -16.03
N LEU A 380 -11.94 5.63 -15.93
CA LEU A 380 -10.91 5.70 -16.96
C LEU A 380 -11.42 5.11 -18.29
N ASP A 381 -12.13 3.97 -18.25
CA ASP A 381 -12.73 3.33 -19.44
C ASP A 381 -13.75 4.27 -20.10
N ARG A 382 -14.57 4.94 -19.28
CA ARG A 382 -15.53 5.94 -19.72
C ARG A 382 -14.85 7.11 -20.41
N PHE A 383 -13.80 7.68 -19.81
CA PHE A 383 -13.05 8.77 -20.44
C PHE A 383 -12.41 8.30 -21.75
N ALA A 384 -11.73 7.16 -21.72
CA ALA A 384 -11.03 6.60 -22.87
C ALA A 384 -11.97 6.33 -24.07
N ARG A 385 -13.17 5.77 -23.83
CA ARG A 385 -14.12 5.43 -24.91
C ARG A 385 -14.89 6.62 -25.47
N TYR A 386 -15.28 7.57 -24.62
CA TYR A 386 -16.21 8.64 -25.02
C TYR A 386 -15.52 9.97 -25.33
N HIS A 387 -14.28 10.17 -24.89
CA HIS A 387 -13.55 11.43 -25.10
C HIS A 387 -12.33 11.27 -26.01
N PHE A 388 -11.90 10.04 -26.31
CA PHE A 388 -10.76 9.76 -27.16
C PHE A 388 -11.12 8.76 -28.28
N LYS A 389 -10.58 8.96 -29.48
CA LYS A 389 -10.84 8.17 -30.69
C LYS A 389 -9.82 7.04 -30.86
N GLN A 390 -8.59 7.26 -30.42
CA GLN A 390 -7.48 6.33 -30.64
C GLN A 390 -6.88 5.91 -29.29
N VAL A 391 -7.50 4.94 -28.64
CA VAL A 391 -6.94 4.30 -27.44
C VAL A 391 -6.90 2.80 -27.67
N SER A 392 -5.71 2.22 -27.53
CA SER A 392 -5.51 0.78 -27.58
C SER A 392 -5.65 0.16 -26.20
N LEU A 393 -5.99 -1.13 -26.14
CA LEU A 393 -6.06 -1.88 -24.88
C LEU A 393 -4.72 -1.84 -24.14
N GLY A 394 -3.60 -1.99 -24.86
CA GLY A 394 -2.27 -1.92 -24.26
C GLY A 394 -1.94 -0.57 -23.63
N LEU A 395 -2.31 0.54 -24.28
CA LEU A 395 -2.13 1.87 -23.69
C LEU A 395 -3.03 2.07 -22.46
N TYR A 396 -4.28 1.61 -22.54
CA TYR A 396 -5.21 1.69 -21.42
C TYR A 396 -4.65 0.96 -20.19
N LEU A 397 -4.23 -0.30 -20.35
CA LEU A 397 -3.70 -1.10 -19.24
C LEU A 397 -2.37 -0.53 -18.70
N LEU A 398 -1.49 -0.01 -19.56
CA LEU A 398 -0.26 0.66 -19.12
C LEU A 398 -0.50 1.88 -18.24
N LEU A 399 -1.64 2.56 -18.39
CA LEU A 399 -2.00 3.72 -17.59
C LEU A 399 -2.82 3.33 -16.36
N GLN A 400 -3.64 2.30 -16.47
CA GLN A 400 -4.51 1.84 -15.40
C GLN A 400 -3.71 1.20 -14.25
N ILE A 401 -2.70 0.37 -14.55
CA ILE A 401 -1.85 -0.28 -13.55
C ILE A 401 -1.17 0.74 -12.61
N PRO A 402 -0.37 1.72 -13.08
CA PRO A 402 0.28 2.69 -12.20
C PRO A 402 -0.71 3.68 -11.58
N LEU A 403 -1.88 3.90 -12.20
CA LEU A 403 -2.94 4.71 -11.61
C LEU A 403 -3.52 4.06 -10.34
N VAL A 404 -3.62 2.72 -10.30
CA VAL A 404 -4.04 1.98 -9.12
C VAL A 404 -2.88 1.80 -8.14
N LEU A 405 -1.75 1.23 -8.58
CA LEU A 405 -0.65 0.86 -7.69
C LEU A 405 0.12 2.08 -7.15
N GLY A 406 0.20 3.16 -7.92
CA GLY A 406 0.95 4.38 -7.57
C GLY A 406 0.17 5.41 -6.76
N CYS A 407 -1.13 5.23 -6.55
CA CYS A 407 -1.97 6.28 -5.95
C CYS A 407 -2.00 6.27 -4.42
N GLY A 408 -1.30 5.35 -3.75
CA GLY A 408 -1.21 5.29 -2.28
C GLY A 408 -2.15 4.27 -1.61
N VAL A 409 -3.10 3.67 -2.34
CA VAL A 409 -4.03 2.67 -1.76
C VAL A 409 -3.36 1.40 -1.25
N LEU A 410 -2.19 1.02 -1.80
CA LEU A 410 -1.42 -0.11 -1.29
C LEU A 410 -0.97 0.13 0.15
N TYR A 411 -0.66 1.39 0.52
CA TYR A 411 -0.32 1.73 1.90
C TYR A 411 -1.54 1.62 2.82
N LEU A 412 -2.73 1.98 2.34
CA LEU A 412 -3.98 1.80 3.10
C LEU A 412 -4.30 0.32 3.34
N LEU A 413 -3.96 -0.56 2.38
CA LEU A 413 -4.09 -2.01 2.53
C LEU A 413 -3.02 -2.59 3.46
N LYS A 414 -1.83 -1.97 3.49
CA LYS A 414 -0.75 -2.34 4.41
C LYS A 414 -1.14 -2.01 5.86
N PHE A 415 -1.77 -0.86 6.07
CA PHE A 415 -2.26 -0.39 7.37
C PHE A 415 -3.76 -0.19 7.37
N PRO A 416 -4.58 -1.25 7.38
CA PRO A 416 -6.01 -1.15 7.22
C PRO A 416 -6.72 -0.80 8.54
N THR A 417 -6.28 0.30 9.16
CA THR A 417 -6.77 0.83 10.44
C THR A 417 -7.98 1.74 10.23
N PHE A 418 -8.54 2.23 11.34
CA PHE A 418 -9.68 3.16 11.30
C PHE A 418 -9.34 4.49 10.60
N TYR A 419 -8.05 4.87 10.48
CA TYR A 419 -7.62 6.00 9.66
C TYR A 419 -7.74 5.74 8.16
N SER A 420 -7.46 4.51 7.73
CA SER A 420 -7.45 4.13 6.32
C SER A 420 -8.84 3.99 5.73
N LEU A 421 -9.82 3.60 6.54
CA LEU A 421 -11.21 3.41 6.13
C LEU A 421 -11.88 4.68 5.55
N PRO A 422 -11.89 5.84 6.24
CA PRO A 422 -12.50 7.06 5.71
C PRO A 422 -11.79 7.56 4.44
N ILE A 423 -10.46 7.40 4.34
CA ILE A 423 -9.70 7.74 3.13
C ILE A 423 -10.15 6.86 1.96
N ALA A 424 -10.13 5.53 2.14
CA ALA A 424 -10.53 4.58 1.11
C ALA A 424 -11.98 4.77 0.65
N LEU A 425 -12.91 5.00 1.59
CA LEU A 425 -14.32 5.29 1.28
C LEU A 425 -14.48 6.63 0.55
N GLY A 426 -13.78 7.68 1.00
CA GLY A 426 -13.79 8.98 0.34
C GLY A 426 -13.31 8.86 -1.10
N LEU A 427 -12.24 8.11 -1.36
CA LEU A 427 -11.75 7.84 -2.70
C LEU A 427 -12.77 7.05 -3.55
N ALA A 428 -13.34 5.98 -3.00
CA ALA A 428 -14.33 5.15 -3.68
C ALA A 428 -15.58 5.96 -4.08
N PHE A 429 -16.17 6.69 -3.13
CA PHE A 429 -17.31 7.56 -3.41
C PHE A 429 -16.97 8.65 -4.42
N SER A 430 -15.76 9.22 -4.36
CA SER A 430 -15.35 10.24 -5.33
C SER A 430 -15.32 9.71 -6.76
N VAL A 431 -14.69 8.55 -6.99
CA VAL A 431 -14.58 7.99 -8.35
C VAL A 431 -15.93 7.51 -8.89
N TRP A 432 -16.78 6.91 -8.05
CA TRP A 432 -18.13 6.51 -8.44
C TRP A 432 -19.03 7.72 -8.69
N GLY A 433 -18.89 8.79 -7.89
CA GLY A 433 -19.55 10.06 -8.11
C GLY A 433 -19.27 10.64 -9.49
N LEU A 434 -17.99 10.75 -9.85
CA LEU A 434 -17.56 11.19 -11.18
C LEU A 434 -18.02 10.25 -12.30
N TYR A 435 -17.97 8.93 -12.07
CA TYR A 435 -18.42 7.95 -13.06
C TYR A 435 -19.92 8.08 -13.34
N LEU A 436 -20.75 8.17 -12.32
CA LEU A 436 -22.19 8.32 -12.46
C LEU A 436 -22.55 9.66 -13.14
N TRP A 437 -21.91 10.76 -12.75
CA TRP A 437 -22.07 12.05 -13.43
C TRP A 437 -21.74 11.95 -14.93
N THR A 438 -20.65 11.29 -15.31
CA THR A 438 -20.29 11.10 -16.72
C THR A 438 -21.22 10.14 -17.47
N CYS A 439 -21.84 9.17 -16.80
CA CYS A 439 -22.90 8.33 -17.36
C CYS A 439 -24.17 9.13 -17.64
N GLY A 440 -24.60 9.97 -16.69
CA GLY A 440 -25.78 10.82 -16.85
C GLY A 440 -25.69 11.75 -18.06
N ARG A 441 -24.51 12.31 -18.36
CA ARG A 441 -24.29 13.21 -19.49
C ARG A 441 -24.63 12.64 -20.88
N THR A 442 -24.60 11.32 -21.03
CA THR A 442 -24.93 10.66 -22.30
C THR A 442 -26.22 9.85 -22.22
N SER A 443 -26.89 9.85 -21.07
CA SER A 443 -28.12 9.10 -20.84
C SER A 443 -29.32 9.91 -21.32
N GLU A 444 -30.34 9.23 -21.85
CA GLU A 444 -31.66 9.83 -22.11
C GLU A 444 -32.40 10.15 -20.79
N HIS A 445 -32.05 9.44 -19.71
CA HIS A 445 -32.62 9.62 -18.37
C HIS A 445 -31.50 9.93 -17.36
N PRO A 446 -31.01 11.19 -17.31
CA PRO A 446 -29.84 11.57 -16.53
C PRO A 446 -30.09 11.69 -15.02
N CYS A 447 -31.32 11.94 -14.58
CA CYS A 447 -31.65 12.27 -13.20
C CYS A 447 -31.17 11.23 -12.17
N GLY A 448 -31.38 9.94 -12.44
CA GLY A 448 -30.96 8.87 -11.52
C GLY A 448 -29.43 8.79 -11.37
N PHE A 449 -28.71 8.99 -12.46
CA PHE A 449 -27.25 9.05 -12.45
C PHE A 449 -26.71 10.29 -11.72
N TYR A 450 -27.35 11.45 -11.91
CA TYR A 450 -26.99 12.67 -11.20
C TYR A 450 -27.25 12.56 -9.70
N LEU A 451 -28.41 12.01 -9.32
CA LEU A 451 -28.76 11.78 -7.92
C LEU A 451 -27.78 10.81 -7.25
N GLY A 452 -27.52 9.65 -7.88
CA GLY A 452 -26.56 8.67 -7.37
C GLY A 452 -25.14 9.25 -7.29
N GLY A 453 -24.68 9.93 -8.34
CA GLY A 453 -23.34 10.52 -8.37
C GLY A 453 -23.15 11.62 -7.32
N SER A 454 -24.15 12.48 -7.14
CA SER A 454 -24.13 13.52 -6.12
C SER A 454 -24.30 12.97 -4.71
N LEU A 455 -25.03 11.87 -4.51
CA LEU A 455 -25.10 11.19 -3.22
C LEU A 455 -23.74 10.61 -2.83
N CYS A 456 -23.03 9.96 -3.77
CA CYS A 456 -21.66 9.51 -3.53
C CYS A 456 -20.76 10.70 -3.15
N MET A 457 -20.75 11.77 -3.95
CA MET A 457 -19.93 12.95 -3.64
C MET A 457 -20.30 13.62 -2.31
N ALA A 458 -21.59 13.68 -1.96
CA ALA A 458 -22.01 14.24 -0.69
C ALA A 458 -21.59 13.36 0.50
N ALA A 459 -21.60 12.04 0.35
CA ALA A 459 -21.11 11.10 1.37
C ALA A 459 -19.61 11.28 1.68
N VAL A 460 -18.83 11.84 0.75
CA VAL A 460 -17.41 12.20 0.98
C VAL A 460 -17.27 13.19 2.14
N LEU A 461 -18.24 14.10 2.34
CA LEU A 461 -18.25 15.04 3.48
C LEU A 461 -18.26 14.31 4.82
N GLY A 462 -18.92 13.16 4.90
CA GLY A 462 -18.98 12.33 6.11
C GLY A 462 -17.91 11.25 6.17
N CYS A 463 -16.95 11.22 5.25
CA CYS A 463 -15.79 10.31 5.26
C CYS A 463 -14.48 11.09 5.40
N ARG A 464 -14.17 11.89 4.37
CA ARG A 464 -12.88 12.56 4.14
C ARG A 464 -13.13 13.90 3.44
N PRO A 465 -13.53 14.96 4.18
CA PRO A 465 -14.00 16.23 3.61
C PRO A 465 -13.05 16.90 2.61
N GLN A 466 -11.74 16.68 2.75
CA GLN A 466 -10.69 17.23 1.89
C GLN A 466 -10.92 16.84 0.41
N LEU A 467 -11.45 15.64 0.17
CA LEU A 467 -11.74 15.12 -1.17
C LEU A 467 -12.95 15.78 -1.85
N LEU A 468 -13.75 16.60 -1.14
CA LEU A 468 -14.85 17.37 -1.75
C LEU A 468 -14.36 18.36 -2.80
N VAL A 469 -13.06 18.68 -2.84
CA VAL A 469 -12.46 19.45 -3.95
C VAL A 469 -12.77 18.81 -5.32
N LEU A 470 -12.95 17.49 -5.38
CA LEU A 470 -13.31 16.75 -6.59
C LEU A 470 -14.71 17.07 -7.09
N SER A 471 -15.60 17.57 -6.22
CA SER A 471 -16.91 18.07 -6.63
C SER A 471 -16.80 19.26 -7.58
N PHE A 472 -15.69 20.00 -7.57
CA PHE A 472 -15.45 21.06 -8.55
C PHE A 472 -15.22 20.54 -9.98
N VAL A 473 -15.01 19.24 -10.17
CA VAL A 473 -15.04 18.62 -11.51
C VAL A 473 -16.43 18.74 -12.15
N ALA A 474 -17.48 18.99 -11.35
CA ALA A 474 -18.81 19.34 -11.85
C ALA A 474 -18.77 20.57 -12.78
N PHE A 475 -17.90 21.56 -12.54
CA PHE A 475 -17.81 22.75 -13.41
C PHE A 475 -17.41 22.40 -14.85
N PRO A 476 -16.22 21.83 -15.13
CA PRO A 476 -15.83 21.52 -16.51
C PRO A 476 -16.74 20.49 -17.19
N LEU A 477 -17.42 19.63 -16.42
CA LEU A 477 -18.47 18.76 -16.94
C LEU A 477 -19.69 19.61 -17.33
N PHE A 478 -20.39 20.20 -16.36
CA PHE A 478 -21.76 20.70 -16.52
C PHE A 478 -21.89 22.16 -16.95
N TRP A 479 -20.81 22.95 -16.96
CA TRP A 479 -20.85 24.38 -17.30
C TRP A 479 -21.50 24.65 -18.66
N ARG A 480 -21.01 23.99 -19.72
CA ARG A 480 -21.53 24.24 -21.07
C ARG A 480 -23.01 23.86 -21.20
N PRO A 481 -23.46 22.64 -20.84
CA PRO A 481 -24.88 22.28 -20.93
C PRO A 481 -25.82 23.19 -20.13
N TYR A 482 -25.47 23.54 -18.90
CA TYR A 482 -26.40 24.23 -18.01
C TYR A 482 -26.32 25.75 -18.09
N ILE A 483 -25.10 26.30 -18.18
CA ILE A 483 -24.85 27.75 -18.20
C ILE A 483 -24.83 28.26 -19.64
N THR A 484 -23.94 27.74 -20.49
CA THR A 484 -23.76 28.25 -21.86
C THR A 484 -24.95 27.93 -22.77
N GLU A 485 -25.43 26.69 -22.72
CA GLU A 485 -26.59 26.21 -23.49
C GLU A 485 -27.92 26.46 -22.76
N ARG A 486 -27.88 27.14 -21.60
CA ARG A 486 -29.05 27.64 -20.85
C ARG A 486 -30.08 26.56 -20.49
N ARG A 487 -29.68 25.29 -20.36
CA ARG A 487 -30.58 24.18 -20.00
C ARG A 487 -31.26 24.39 -18.64
N LEU A 488 -30.66 25.19 -17.73
CA LEU A 488 -31.28 25.60 -16.46
C LEU A 488 -32.63 26.33 -16.62
N PHE A 489 -32.90 26.93 -17.77
CA PHE A 489 -34.18 27.61 -18.03
C PHE A 489 -35.25 26.68 -18.63
N THR A 490 -34.96 25.38 -18.73
CA THR A 490 -35.92 24.37 -19.19
C THR A 490 -36.45 23.57 -17.99
N PRO A 491 -37.73 23.13 -17.99
CA PRO A 491 -38.27 22.32 -16.90
C PRO A 491 -37.47 21.03 -16.66
N ALA A 492 -37.03 20.39 -17.75
CA ALA A 492 -36.18 19.20 -17.69
C ALA A 492 -34.82 19.52 -17.05
N GLY A 493 -34.16 20.60 -17.47
CA GLY A 493 -32.86 20.99 -16.91
C GLY A 493 -32.92 21.42 -15.44
N ILE A 494 -33.99 22.08 -14.98
CA ILE A 494 -34.18 22.38 -13.54
C ILE A 494 -34.27 21.07 -12.75
N ARG A 495 -35.07 20.11 -13.23
CA ARG A 495 -35.20 18.79 -12.58
C ARG A 495 -33.84 18.09 -12.50
N GLU A 496 -33.07 18.08 -13.58
CA GLU A 496 -31.75 17.46 -13.63
C GLU A 496 -30.75 18.17 -12.68
N PHE A 497 -30.80 19.49 -12.60
CA PHE A 497 -29.98 20.29 -11.69
C PHE A 497 -30.36 20.08 -10.22
N LEU A 498 -31.66 19.95 -9.92
CA LEU A 498 -32.12 19.56 -8.60
C LEU A 498 -31.61 18.16 -8.22
N CYS A 499 -31.57 17.21 -9.15
CA CYS A 499 -30.94 15.91 -8.89
C CYS A 499 -29.43 16.01 -8.61
N LEU A 500 -28.74 17.02 -9.13
CA LEU A 500 -27.32 17.28 -8.82
C LEU A 500 -27.12 17.89 -7.43
N ILE A 501 -28.00 18.80 -6.98
CA ILE A 501 -27.80 19.56 -5.73
C ILE A 501 -28.51 18.93 -4.53
N ALA A 502 -29.68 18.33 -4.70
CA ALA A 502 -30.49 17.82 -3.58
C ALA A 502 -29.72 16.86 -2.66
N PRO A 503 -28.89 15.92 -3.15
CA PRO A 503 -28.11 15.06 -2.24
C PRO A 503 -27.12 15.82 -1.36
N TYR A 504 -26.47 16.88 -1.88
CA TYR A 504 -25.59 17.73 -1.07
C TYR A 504 -26.34 18.46 0.03
N LEU A 505 -27.55 18.95 -0.27
CA LEU A 505 -28.38 19.63 0.74
C LEU A 505 -28.81 18.64 1.82
N VAL A 506 -29.32 17.47 1.45
CA VAL A 506 -29.82 16.48 2.42
C VAL A 506 -28.69 15.97 3.31
N VAL A 507 -27.58 15.52 2.72
CA VAL A 507 -26.45 14.98 3.49
C VAL A 507 -25.74 16.09 4.28
N GLY A 508 -25.53 17.25 3.66
CA GLY A 508 -24.91 18.40 4.32
C GLY A 508 -25.72 18.88 5.52
N LEU A 509 -27.03 19.05 5.39
CA LEU A 509 -27.91 19.42 6.50
C LEU A 509 -27.93 18.33 7.59
N GLY A 510 -27.91 17.05 7.20
CA GLY A 510 -27.82 15.94 8.15
C GLY A 510 -26.53 15.98 8.98
N ILE A 511 -25.38 16.26 8.35
CA ILE A 511 -24.10 16.40 9.03
C ILE A 511 -24.07 17.66 9.90
N MET A 512 -24.62 18.78 9.42
CA MET A 512 -24.75 20.00 10.23
C MET A 512 -25.61 19.77 11.47
N TYR A 513 -26.71 19.02 11.35
CA TYR A 513 -27.53 18.64 12.49
C TYR A 513 -26.76 17.73 13.46
N TYR A 514 -26.05 16.72 12.95
CA TYR A 514 -25.21 15.83 13.74
C TYR A 514 -24.11 16.59 14.52
N ASN A 515 -23.51 17.60 13.90
CA ASN A 515 -22.52 18.47 14.53
C ASN A 515 -23.14 19.36 15.61
N ALA A 516 -24.30 19.97 15.33
CA ALA A 516 -25.01 20.78 16.31
C ALA A 516 -25.42 19.97 17.55
N ALA A 517 -25.77 18.69 17.38
CA ALA A 517 -26.11 17.80 18.49
C ALA A 517 -24.90 17.41 19.37
N ARG A 518 -23.68 17.42 18.84
CA ARG A 518 -22.46 17.04 19.59
C ARG A 518 -21.71 18.24 20.18
N PHE A 519 -21.62 19.32 19.43
CA PHE A 519 -20.76 20.46 19.75
C PHE A 519 -21.53 21.78 19.87
N GLY A 520 -22.86 21.74 19.83
CA GLY A 520 -23.72 22.94 19.93
C GLY A 520 -23.72 23.84 18.69
N SER A 521 -22.93 23.54 17.66
CA SER A 521 -22.83 24.34 16.43
C SER A 521 -22.89 23.49 15.16
N PRO A 522 -23.65 23.90 14.12
CA PRO A 522 -23.74 23.15 12.88
C PRO A 522 -22.46 23.16 12.03
N PHE A 523 -21.54 24.06 12.32
CA PHE A 523 -20.26 24.20 11.60
C PHE A 523 -19.05 23.71 12.40
N ASP A 524 -19.28 23.17 13.59
CA ASP A 524 -18.22 22.59 14.41
C ASP A 524 -18.11 21.08 14.18
N PHE A 525 -16.96 20.64 13.68
CA PHE A 525 -16.70 19.24 13.38
C PHE A 525 -15.95 18.52 14.51
N GLY A 526 -15.60 19.23 15.59
CA GLY A 526 -14.94 18.68 16.77
C GLY A 526 -13.42 18.46 16.63
N ALA A 527 -12.84 18.72 15.46
CA ALA A 527 -11.41 18.50 15.21
C ALA A 527 -10.50 19.33 16.12
N ASN A 528 -10.96 20.51 16.55
CA ASN A 528 -10.22 21.37 17.47
C ASN A 528 -10.13 20.79 18.89
N TYR A 529 -11.06 19.92 19.26
CA TYR A 529 -11.14 19.30 20.58
C TYR A 529 -10.37 17.98 20.68
N ASN A 530 -9.64 17.60 19.63
CA ASN A 530 -8.93 16.32 19.59
C ASN A 530 -7.79 16.26 20.62
N LEU A 531 -7.83 15.26 21.49
CA LEU A 531 -6.77 14.92 22.44
C LEU A 531 -5.62 14.20 21.73
N THR A 532 -4.80 14.96 21.02
CA THR A 532 -3.68 14.46 20.23
C THR A 532 -2.33 15.02 20.70
N VAL A 533 -1.26 14.78 19.94
CA VAL A 533 0.11 15.20 20.30
C VAL A 533 0.25 16.72 20.37
N ASN A 534 -0.46 17.44 19.50
CA ASN A 534 -0.47 18.90 19.46
C ASN A 534 -1.82 19.41 19.97
N ASP A 535 -1.83 20.58 20.61
CA ASP A 535 -3.06 21.30 20.92
C ASP A 535 -3.69 21.84 19.63
N MET A 536 -4.82 21.23 19.22
CA MET A 536 -5.53 21.59 17.98
C MET A 536 -6.27 22.92 18.09
N THR A 537 -6.58 23.39 19.29
CA THR A 537 -7.26 24.68 19.50
C THR A 537 -6.35 25.86 19.10
N LYS A 538 -5.02 25.66 19.19
CA LYS A 538 -4.00 26.69 18.91
C LYS A 538 -3.21 26.44 17.62
N ARG A 539 -3.39 25.31 16.93
CA ARG A 539 -2.53 24.87 15.81
C ARG A 539 -2.43 25.88 14.65
N GLY A 540 -3.57 26.44 14.24
CA GLY A 540 -3.68 27.42 13.16
C GLY A 540 -3.06 27.02 11.81
N TRP A 541 -3.03 27.99 10.89
CA TRP A 541 -2.31 27.92 9.62
C TRP A 541 -0.95 28.61 9.76
N GLU A 542 0.12 27.97 9.31
CA GLU A 542 1.47 28.50 9.44
C GLU A 542 2.25 28.32 8.14
N VAL A 543 2.48 29.41 7.43
CA VAL A 543 3.09 29.43 6.09
C VAL A 543 4.45 28.74 6.07
N GLY A 544 5.20 28.77 7.19
CA GLY A 544 6.48 28.07 7.32
C GLY A 544 6.40 26.56 7.13
N ARG A 545 5.24 25.91 7.34
CA ARG A 545 5.03 24.46 7.15
C ARG A 545 4.86 24.07 5.68
N LEU A 546 4.41 25.00 4.82
CA LEU A 546 4.12 24.72 3.41
C LEU A 546 5.36 24.28 2.62
N ALA A 547 6.52 24.88 2.85
CA ALA A 547 7.73 24.53 2.09
C ALA A 547 8.26 23.13 2.44
N PRO A 548 8.42 22.74 3.72
CA PRO A 548 8.73 21.36 4.09
C PRO A 548 7.70 20.35 3.58
N ALA A 549 6.41 20.68 3.63
CA ALA A 549 5.34 19.85 3.11
C ALA A 549 5.44 19.64 1.60
N PHE A 550 5.61 20.72 0.85
CA PHE A 550 5.75 20.68 -0.60
C PHE A 550 6.97 19.85 -1.02
N PHE A 551 8.11 20.05 -0.34
CA PHE A 551 9.30 19.24 -0.59
C PHE A 551 9.04 17.76 -0.33
N SER A 552 8.52 17.43 0.85
CA SER A 552 8.31 16.03 1.27
C SER A 552 7.30 15.31 0.37
N TYR A 553 6.15 15.93 0.09
CA TYR A 553 5.09 15.29 -0.70
C TYR A 553 5.36 15.26 -2.21
N PHE A 554 6.12 16.19 -2.78
CA PHE A 554 6.30 16.28 -4.23
C PHE A 554 7.71 15.98 -4.71
N LEU A 555 8.74 16.47 -4.02
CA LEU A 555 10.10 16.56 -4.58
C LEU A 555 11.13 15.66 -3.92
N GLN A 556 10.89 15.21 -2.69
CA GLN A 556 11.87 14.44 -1.93
C GLN A 556 12.25 13.16 -2.69
N PRO A 557 13.53 12.91 -2.98
CA PRO A 557 13.95 11.69 -3.64
C PRO A 557 13.72 10.47 -2.72
N PRO A 558 13.53 9.26 -3.28
CA PRO A 558 13.47 8.05 -2.47
C PRO A 558 14.81 7.82 -1.76
N SER A 559 14.76 7.48 -0.48
CA SER A 559 15.94 7.04 0.27
C SER A 559 16.20 5.56 -0.01
N VAL A 560 17.40 5.23 -0.51
CA VAL A 560 17.73 3.87 -0.90
C VAL A 560 19.02 3.35 -0.26
N SER A 561 19.05 2.06 0.05
CA SER A 561 20.16 1.32 0.63
C SER A 561 20.50 0.07 -0.20
N GLY A 562 21.71 -0.47 -0.02
CA GLY A 562 22.15 -1.72 -0.65
C GLY A 562 21.55 -2.99 -0.01
N VAL A 563 20.76 -2.86 1.05
CA VAL A 563 20.12 -3.96 1.77
C VAL A 563 18.62 -3.96 1.47
N PHE A 564 18.06 -5.12 1.10
CA PHE A 564 16.62 -5.28 0.84
C PHE A 564 15.81 -4.93 2.12
N PRO A 565 14.67 -4.21 2.04
CA PRO A 565 13.86 -3.87 0.86
C PRO A 565 14.32 -2.70 -0.01
N PHE A 566 15.59 -2.28 0.12
CA PHE A 566 16.27 -1.20 -0.61
C PHE A 566 15.68 0.18 -0.34
N LEU A 567 14.37 0.34 -0.28
CA LEU A 567 13.70 1.58 0.08
C LEU A 567 13.70 1.78 1.60
N GLN A 568 14.05 2.97 2.04
CA GLN A 568 14.07 3.37 3.46
C GLN A 568 13.22 4.62 3.66
N ALA A 569 12.83 4.88 4.92
CA ALA A 569 12.20 6.13 5.30
C ALA A 569 13.14 7.30 4.94
N GLY A 570 12.58 8.32 4.29
CA GLY A 570 13.30 9.54 3.95
C GLY A 570 13.60 10.36 5.21
N PRO A 571 14.80 10.96 5.33
CA PRO A 571 15.09 11.86 6.43
C PRO A 571 14.16 13.09 6.34
N PHE A 572 13.63 13.52 7.48
CA PHE A 572 12.82 14.74 7.56
C PHE A 572 13.64 15.86 8.19
N ASP A 573 14.59 16.37 7.41
CA ASP A 573 15.46 17.49 7.79
C ASP A 573 14.87 18.80 7.30
N THR A 574 14.69 19.76 8.20
CA THR A 574 14.13 21.08 7.88
C THR A 574 14.78 22.16 8.73
N THR A 575 14.92 23.36 8.17
CA THR A 575 15.34 24.57 8.89
C THR A 575 14.17 25.34 9.48
N TYR A 576 12.94 24.86 9.30
CA TYR A 576 11.75 25.41 9.94
C TYR A 576 11.79 25.16 11.44
N MET A 577 11.93 26.24 12.23
CA MET A 577 12.02 26.21 13.69
C MET A 577 10.62 26.17 14.34
N GLY A 578 9.79 25.21 13.91
CA GLY A 578 8.48 24.95 14.48
C GLY A 578 8.12 23.47 14.42
N GLN A 579 7.15 23.04 15.21
CA GLN A 579 6.76 21.64 15.29
C GLN A 579 5.72 21.30 14.23
N THR A 580 6.01 20.27 13.42
CA THR A 580 5.06 19.68 12.47
C THR A 580 4.92 18.20 12.80
N VAL A 581 3.68 17.74 12.97
CA VAL A 581 3.40 16.31 13.13
C VAL A 581 3.84 15.58 11.87
N LYS A 582 4.67 14.55 12.04
CA LYS A 582 5.26 13.80 10.93
C LYS A 582 5.29 12.31 11.25
N GLU A 583 5.01 11.50 10.24
CA GLU A 583 5.27 10.07 10.22
C GLU A 583 6.35 9.79 9.16
N PRO A 584 7.00 8.60 9.18
CA PRO A 584 7.89 8.19 8.11
C PRO A 584 7.23 8.32 6.74
N THR A 585 7.94 8.93 5.78
CA THR A 585 7.52 9.02 4.37
C THR A 585 8.64 8.50 3.48
N PHE A 586 8.31 8.09 2.25
CA PHE A 586 9.23 7.35 1.38
C PHE A 586 9.55 8.10 0.08
N GLY A 587 9.56 9.43 0.15
CA GLY A 587 9.82 10.33 -0.98
C GLY A 587 8.56 10.85 -1.68
N GLY A 588 8.71 11.98 -2.37
CA GLY A 588 7.63 12.73 -2.98
C GLY A 588 7.18 12.19 -4.34
N ILE A 589 5.92 12.42 -4.69
CA ILE A 589 5.27 11.77 -5.84
C ILE A 589 5.94 12.07 -7.19
N LEU A 590 6.50 13.26 -7.39
CA LEU A 590 7.14 13.60 -8.69
C LEU A 590 8.52 12.96 -8.83
N ALA A 591 9.21 12.72 -7.71
CA ALA A 591 10.49 12.00 -7.71
C ALA A 591 10.26 10.49 -7.83
N CYS A 592 9.29 9.95 -7.11
CA CYS A 592 9.07 8.51 -6.96
C CYS A 592 8.14 7.89 -8.02
N LEU A 593 7.29 8.69 -8.69
CA LEU A 593 6.37 8.22 -9.73
C LEU A 593 6.72 8.85 -11.09
N PRO A 594 7.75 8.33 -11.81
CA PRO A 594 8.20 8.90 -13.09
C PRO A 594 7.12 9.06 -14.17
N ILE A 595 6.00 8.33 -14.09
CA ILE A 595 4.85 8.57 -14.97
C ILE A 595 4.31 10.01 -14.88
N LEU A 596 4.49 10.69 -13.76
CA LEU A 596 4.12 12.09 -13.55
C LEU A 596 5.06 13.08 -14.25
N TRP A 597 6.17 12.64 -14.85
CA TRP A 597 7.07 13.54 -15.59
C TRP A 597 6.46 14.07 -16.90
N VAL A 598 5.25 13.64 -17.25
CA VAL A 598 4.42 14.29 -18.28
C VAL A 598 3.85 15.64 -17.82
N LEU A 599 3.71 15.87 -16.51
CA LEU A 599 3.05 17.05 -15.93
C LEU A 599 3.72 18.40 -16.27
N PRO A 600 5.07 18.54 -16.29
CA PRO A 600 5.73 19.77 -16.74
C PRO A 600 5.34 20.18 -18.18
N PHE A 601 4.90 19.22 -19.00
CA PHE A 601 4.44 19.46 -20.37
C PHE A 601 2.92 19.69 -20.47
N ALA A 602 2.19 19.66 -19.36
CA ALA A 602 0.72 19.74 -19.33
C ALA A 602 0.19 20.94 -20.11
N ARG A 603 0.77 22.14 -19.93
CA ARG A 603 0.33 23.35 -20.67
C ARG A 603 0.41 23.17 -22.19
N ARG A 604 1.51 22.60 -22.69
CA ARG A 604 1.71 22.38 -24.13
C ARG A 604 0.74 21.31 -24.66
N ILE A 605 0.57 20.22 -23.92
CA ILE A 605 -0.33 19.12 -24.28
C ILE A 605 -1.80 19.58 -24.26
N LEU A 606 -2.20 20.35 -23.23
CA LEU A 606 -3.55 20.91 -23.13
C LEU A 606 -3.85 21.87 -24.28
N ASN A 607 -2.88 22.67 -24.72
CA ASN A 607 -3.05 23.51 -25.89
C ASN A 607 -3.41 22.69 -27.13
N LEU A 608 -2.75 21.54 -27.38
CA LEU A 608 -3.13 20.65 -28.50
C LEU A 608 -4.61 20.27 -28.42
N ARG A 609 -5.07 19.87 -27.23
CA ARG A 609 -6.47 19.47 -27.02
C ARG A 609 -7.46 20.61 -27.23
N ILE A 610 -7.15 21.81 -26.73
CA ILE A 610 -8.00 23.00 -26.84
C ILE A 610 -8.18 23.42 -28.30
N HIS A 611 -7.13 23.30 -29.13
CA HIS A 611 -7.22 23.62 -30.55
C HIS A 611 -7.99 22.56 -31.35
N GLN A 612 -7.95 21.30 -30.91
CA GLN A 612 -8.59 20.18 -31.61
C GLN A 612 -10.09 19.99 -31.34
N ARG A 613 -10.58 20.43 -30.17
CA ARG A 613 -11.96 20.15 -29.74
C ARG A 613 -12.68 21.44 -29.35
N SER A 614 -13.94 21.55 -29.78
CA SER A 614 -14.82 22.67 -29.40
C SER A 614 -15.23 22.65 -27.92
N THR A 615 -15.13 21.50 -27.25
CA THR A 615 -15.40 21.37 -25.81
C THR A 615 -14.10 21.36 -25.00
N LYS A 616 -14.05 22.23 -23.98
CA LYS A 616 -12.91 22.34 -23.05
C LYS A 616 -13.01 21.41 -21.83
N THR A 617 -13.93 20.44 -21.84
CA THR A 617 -14.23 19.57 -20.68
C THR A 617 -13.00 18.82 -20.17
N ILE A 618 -12.28 18.09 -21.03
CA ILE A 618 -11.10 17.32 -20.60
C ILE A 618 -10.00 18.23 -20.04
N ALA A 619 -9.76 19.38 -20.70
CA ALA A 619 -8.78 20.33 -20.23
C ALA A 619 -9.15 20.90 -18.85
N GLY A 620 -10.43 21.24 -18.66
CA GLY A 620 -10.92 21.70 -17.36
C GLY A 620 -10.88 20.62 -16.28
N VAL A 621 -11.19 19.36 -16.60
CA VAL A 621 -11.05 18.22 -15.66
C VAL A 621 -9.60 18.08 -15.20
N ILE A 622 -8.63 18.09 -16.14
CA ILE A 622 -7.20 18.01 -15.80
C ILE A 622 -6.78 19.17 -14.89
N VAL A 623 -7.20 20.40 -15.21
CA VAL A 623 -6.87 21.58 -14.39
C VAL A 623 -7.43 21.47 -12.98
N VAL A 624 -8.69 21.04 -12.84
CA VAL A 624 -9.32 20.85 -11.53
C VAL A 624 -8.62 19.74 -10.73
N LEU A 625 -8.26 18.63 -11.36
CA LEU A 625 -7.55 17.54 -10.69
C LEU A 625 -6.15 17.97 -10.22
N LEU A 626 -5.37 18.66 -11.06
CA LEU A 626 -4.04 19.15 -10.68
C LEU A 626 -4.10 20.19 -9.56
N PHE A 627 -5.04 21.14 -9.66
CA PHE A 627 -5.23 22.15 -8.63
C PHE A 627 -5.75 21.51 -7.33
N GLY A 628 -6.74 20.63 -7.42
CA GLY A 628 -7.33 19.94 -6.28
C GLY A 628 -6.31 19.07 -5.56
N GLY A 629 -5.47 18.32 -6.28
CA GLY A 629 -4.42 17.51 -5.68
C GLY A 629 -3.39 18.37 -4.93
N ALA A 630 -3.00 19.52 -5.48
CA ALA A 630 -2.07 20.43 -4.80
C ALA A 630 -2.70 21.05 -3.54
N VAL A 631 -3.96 21.48 -3.62
CA VAL A 631 -4.69 22.05 -2.48
C VAL A 631 -4.84 21.03 -1.36
N VAL A 632 -5.23 19.79 -1.69
CA VAL A 632 -5.40 18.71 -0.70
C VAL A 632 -4.08 18.39 -0.02
N ALA A 633 -3.00 18.18 -0.78
CA ALA A 633 -1.69 17.88 -0.21
C ALA A 633 -1.20 18.96 0.78
N LEU A 634 -1.40 20.24 0.43
CA LEU A 634 -1.00 21.35 1.31
C LEU A 634 -1.93 21.48 2.52
N ALA A 635 -3.24 21.30 2.33
CA ALA A 635 -4.21 21.34 3.43
C ALA A 635 -3.98 20.21 4.44
N ASP A 636 -3.66 18.99 3.99
CA ASP A 636 -3.36 17.86 4.87
C ASP A 636 -2.13 18.14 5.74
N ALA A 637 -1.09 18.76 5.16
CA ALA A 637 0.10 19.16 5.91
C ALA A 637 -0.18 20.23 6.96
N GLU A 638 -0.98 21.24 6.61
CA GLU A 638 -1.32 22.34 7.51
C GLU A 638 -2.21 21.87 8.66
N MET A 639 -3.29 21.16 8.35
CA MET A 639 -4.33 20.79 9.31
C MET A 639 -3.94 19.59 10.18
N ALA A 640 -3.27 18.59 9.62
CA ALA A 640 -2.97 17.35 10.34
C ALA A 640 -1.45 17.12 10.46
N GLY A 641 -0.74 17.07 9.34
CA GLY A 641 0.70 16.82 9.32
C GLY A 641 1.18 16.13 8.04
N ILE A 642 2.43 15.69 8.04
CA ILE A 642 3.06 15.02 6.89
C ILE A 642 3.14 13.52 7.13
N LEU A 643 2.30 12.75 6.45
CA LEU A 643 2.11 11.33 6.71
C LEU A 643 2.02 10.52 5.40
N GLN A 644 2.52 9.28 5.41
CA GLN A 644 2.51 8.43 4.21
C GLN A 644 1.10 8.06 3.75
N ARG A 645 0.15 7.86 4.67
CA ARG A 645 -1.25 7.56 4.32
C ARG A 645 -1.94 8.67 3.52
N TYR A 646 -1.53 9.94 3.69
CA TYR A 646 -2.13 11.07 2.99
C TYR A 646 -1.72 11.18 1.52
N TYR A 647 -0.70 10.42 1.08
CA TYR A 647 -0.42 10.28 -0.35
C TYR A 647 -1.64 9.74 -1.12
N ALA A 648 -2.49 8.94 -0.46
CA ALA A 648 -3.73 8.46 -1.05
C ALA A 648 -4.75 9.58 -1.35
N ASP A 649 -4.76 10.66 -0.56
CA ASP A 649 -5.72 11.75 -0.72
C ASP A 649 -5.50 12.54 -2.02
N PHE A 650 -4.24 12.73 -2.44
CA PHE A 650 -3.91 13.59 -3.59
C PHE A 650 -3.27 12.88 -4.80
N SER A 651 -2.52 11.80 -4.61
CA SER A 651 -1.70 11.20 -5.69
C SER A 651 -2.54 10.73 -6.88
N PHE A 652 -3.73 10.18 -6.62
CA PHE A 652 -4.60 9.69 -7.68
C PHE A 652 -5.04 10.82 -8.64
N MET A 653 -5.18 12.07 -8.17
CA MET A 653 -5.58 13.21 -9.01
C MET A 653 -4.48 13.56 -10.02
N PHE A 654 -3.22 13.50 -9.58
CA PHE A 654 -2.05 13.69 -10.44
C PHE A 654 -1.89 12.54 -11.45
N LEU A 655 -2.06 11.30 -11.00
CA LEU A 655 -1.98 10.12 -11.87
C LEU A 655 -3.12 10.10 -12.91
N ALA A 656 -4.34 10.45 -12.52
CA ALA A 656 -5.48 10.55 -13.43
C ALA A 656 -5.24 11.67 -14.47
N SER A 657 -4.67 12.80 -14.03
CA SER A 657 -4.26 13.88 -14.92
C SER A 657 -3.18 13.43 -15.92
N ALA A 658 -2.16 12.71 -15.45
CA ALA A 658 -1.11 12.16 -16.30
C ALA A 658 -1.68 11.17 -17.33
N ALA A 659 -2.59 10.28 -16.93
CA ALA A 659 -3.24 9.35 -17.85
C ALA A 659 -4.03 10.08 -18.96
N LEU A 660 -4.81 11.11 -18.59
CA LEU A 660 -5.56 11.91 -19.56
C LEU A 660 -4.63 12.72 -20.49
N LEU A 661 -3.52 13.26 -19.98
CA LEU A 661 -2.50 13.95 -20.79
C LEU A 661 -1.85 12.98 -21.79
N ILE A 662 -1.51 11.75 -21.36
CA ILE A 662 -0.92 10.74 -22.22
C ILE A 662 -1.91 10.30 -23.31
N PHE A 663 -3.21 10.20 -23.02
CA PHE A 663 -4.22 9.98 -24.05
C PHE A 663 -4.27 11.12 -25.08
N ILE A 664 -4.17 12.38 -24.64
CA ILE A 664 -4.10 13.53 -25.56
C ILE A 664 -2.86 13.41 -26.46
N VAL A 665 -1.70 13.12 -25.89
CA VAL A 665 -0.46 12.92 -26.66
C VAL A 665 -0.64 11.80 -27.67
N ASN A 666 -1.16 10.64 -27.27
CA ASN A 666 -1.33 9.50 -28.17
C ASN A 666 -2.29 9.78 -29.35
N GLU A 667 -3.37 10.55 -29.16
CA GLU A 667 -4.23 10.97 -30.29
C GLU A 667 -3.53 11.90 -31.29
N ASN A 668 -2.49 12.60 -30.86
CA ASN A 668 -1.74 13.56 -31.66
C ASN A 668 -0.52 12.95 -32.36
N LEU A 669 -0.19 11.69 -32.07
CA LEU A 669 0.95 10.99 -32.67
C LEU A 669 0.54 10.24 -33.93
N GLU A 670 1.32 10.40 -34.99
CA GLU A 670 1.11 9.66 -36.23
C GLU A 670 1.29 8.14 -36.03
N VAL A 671 0.34 7.36 -36.55
CA VAL A 671 0.35 5.90 -36.46
C VAL A 671 1.52 5.34 -37.25
N GLY A 672 2.39 4.57 -36.59
CA GLY A 672 3.57 3.96 -37.21
C GLY A 672 4.79 4.88 -37.30
N SER A 673 4.74 6.09 -36.73
CA SER A 673 5.90 6.98 -36.66
C SER A 673 6.95 6.48 -35.66
N THR A 674 8.23 6.68 -35.99
CA THR A 674 9.36 6.37 -35.09
C THR A 674 9.23 7.10 -33.76
N PHE A 675 8.72 8.33 -33.78
CA PHE A 675 8.52 9.13 -32.58
C PHE A 675 7.50 8.50 -31.63
N ARG A 676 6.37 7.99 -32.17
CA ARG A 676 5.38 7.26 -31.36
C ARG A 676 5.96 6.02 -30.72
N ASP A 677 6.77 5.26 -31.45
CA ASP A 677 7.42 4.06 -30.92
C ASP A 677 8.39 4.40 -29.77
N VAL A 678 9.14 5.49 -29.89
CA VAL A 678 10.00 5.99 -28.80
C VAL A 678 9.17 6.41 -27.60
N CYS A 679 8.10 7.20 -27.78
CA CYS A 679 7.22 7.61 -26.70
C CYS A 679 6.60 6.40 -25.97
N MET A 680 6.18 5.37 -26.69
CA MET A 680 5.62 4.15 -26.07
C MET A 680 6.66 3.36 -25.27
N LYS A 681 7.90 3.27 -25.76
CA LYS A 681 9.01 2.63 -25.01
C LYS A 681 9.36 3.42 -23.75
N VAL A 682 9.45 4.74 -23.86
CA VAL A 682 9.69 5.62 -22.70
C VAL A 682 8.57 5.46 -21.69
N LEU A 683 7.30 5.50 -22.14
CA LEU A 683 6.15 5.28 -21.28
C LEU A 683 6.24 3.93 -20.55
N LEU A 684 6.57 2.85 -21.25
CA LEU A 684 6.75 1.53 -20.62
C LEU A 684 7.81 1.56 -19.51
N VAL A 685 8.96 2.21 -19.74
CA VAL A 685 10.00 2.36 -18.71
C VAL A 685 9.49 3.18 -17.52
N LEU A 686 8.81 4.30 -17.75
CA LEU A 686 8.27 5.15 -16.67
C LEU A 686 7.23 4.40 -15.84
N VAL A 687 6.38 3.60 -16.48
CA VAL A 687 5.39 2.72 -15.81
C VAL A 687 6.10 1.67 -14.97
N ILE A 688 7.12 0.98 -15.52
CA ILE A 688 7.89 -0.03 -14.78
C ILE A 688 8.53 0.57 -13.53
N LEU A 689 9.17 1.74 -13.65
CA LEU A 689 9.82 2.40 -12.52
C LEU A 689 8.80 2.85 -11.46
N THR A 690 7.65 3.36 -11.88
CA THR A 690 6.56 3.75 -10.98
C THR A 690 6.02 2.54 -10.22
N VAL A 691 5.74 1.44 -10.91
CA VAL A 691 5.25 0.19 -10.30
C VAL A 691 6.32 -0.43 -9.40
N LEU A 692 7.59 -0.41 -9.80
CA LEU A 692 8.69 -0.92 -8.99
C LEU A 692 8.79 -0.17 -7.66
N TYR A 693 8.74 1.16 -7.68
CA TYR A 693 8.71 1.96 -6.46
C TYR A 693 7.54 1.56 -5.55
N SER A 694 6.32 1.49 -6.08
CA SER A 694 5.13 1.11 -5.31
C SER A 694 5.21 -0.30 -4.73
N VAL A 695 5.80 -1.25 -5.47
CA VAL A 695 6.02 -2.62 -4.99
C VAL A 695 7.09 -2.68 -3.91
N LEU A 696 8.20 -1.93 -4.05
CA LEU A 696 9.23 -1.87 -3.01
C LEU A 696 8.67 -1.28 -1.70
N LEU A 697 7.80 -0.27 -1.80
CA LEU A 697 7.10 0.30 -0.64
C LEU A 697 6.27 -0.73 0.13
N CYS A 698 5.68 -1.72 -0.55
CA CYS A 698 4.95 -2.81 0.10
C CYS A 698 5.84 -3.71 0.98
N PHE A 699 7.14 -3.78 0.70
CA PHE A 699 8.09 -4.59 1.46
C PHE A 699 8.78 -3.83 2.59
N VAL A 700 8.68 -2.50 2.65
CA VAL A 700 9.33 -1.74 3.74
C VAL A 700 8.83 -2.25 5.10
N PRO A 701 9.70 -2.58 6.07
CA PRO A 701 9.27 -3.07 7.37
C PRO A 701 8.61 -1.92 8.13
N GLU A 702 7.54 -2.23 8.85
CA GLU A 702 6.87 -1.27 9.72
C GLU A 702 6.17 -1.98 10.89
N VAL A 703 5.90 -1.22 11.94
CA VAL A 703 5.30 -1.71 13.19
C VAL A 703 3.94 -2.35 12.91
N ASN A 704 3.67 -3.51 13.51
CA ASN A 704 2.46 -4.34 13.32
C ASN A 704 2.22 -4.83 11.87
N TRP A 705 3.20 -4.72 10.98
CA TRP A 705 3.16 -5.42 9.70
C TRP A 705 3.73 -6.83 9.84
N TYR A 706 3.58 -7.67 8.80
CA TYR A 706 4.15 -9.02 8.75
C TYR A 706 5.62 -9.08 9.17
N SER A 707 6.39 -8.03 8.87
CA SER A 707 7.81 -7.90 9.22
C SER A 707 8.11 -7.76 10.72
N ASP A 708 7.12 -7.32 11.50
CA ASP A 708 7.25 -7.08 12.94
C ASP A 708 6.61 -8.24 13.73
N VAL A 709 5.46 -8.73 13.27
CA VAL A 709 4.69 -9.79 13.96
C VAL A 709 5.25 -11.18 13.68
N TYR A 710 5.77 -11.39 12.47
CA TYR A 710 6.34 -12.64 11.99
C TYR A 710 7.69 -12.38 11.34
N ASP A 711 8.56 -11.64 12.03
CA ASP A 711 9.94 -11.32 11.65
C ASP A 711 10.71 -12.55 11.10
N TRP A 712 10.61 -13.68 11.78
CA TRP A 712 11.21 -14.97 11.41
C TRP A 712 10.71 -15.51 10.06
N ALA A 713 9.46 -15.20 9.69
CA ALA A 713 8.84 -15.59 8.42
C ALA A 713 9.09 -14.55 7.32
N TYR A 714 9.14 -13.27 7.71
CA TYR A 714 9.53 -12.18 6.84
C TYR A 714 10.97 -12.38 6.32
N ARG A 715 11.84 -13.00 7.11
CA ARG A 715 13.16 -13.47 6.67
C ARG A 715 13.09 -14.32 5.39
N ASP A 716 12.14 -15.25 5.25
CA ASP A 716 11.98 -16.04 4.00
C ASP A 716 11.67 -15.17 2.76
N ILE A 717 10.96 -14.06 2.96
CA ILE A 717 10.69 -13.08 1.89
C ILE A 717 11.99 -12.37 1.50
N ILE A 718 12.80 -11.99 2.49
CA ILE A 718 14.12 -11.39 2.27
C ILE A 718 15.02 -12.37 1.51
N GLU A 719 15.15 -13.63 1.97
CA GLU A 719 15.95 -14.68 1.32
C GLU A 719 15.48 -15.00 -0.10
N THR A 720 14.19 -14.81 -0.39
CA THR A 720 13.66 -14.95 -1.74
C THR A 720 14.26 -13.91 -2.70
N VAL A 721 14.53 -12.69 -2.21
CA VAL A 721 15.09 -11.59 -3.00
C VAL A 721 16.61 -11.56 -2.92
N GLN A 722 17.20 -11.72 -1.73
CA GLN A 722 18.63 -11.70 -1.46
C GLN A 722 19.28 -13.08 -1.60
N PHE A 723 18.94 -13.82 -2.65
CA PHE A 723 19.40 -15.21 -2.86
C PHE A 723 20.93 -15.42 -2.99
N TRP A 724 21.71 -14.34 -2.99
CA TRP A 724 23.17 -14.33 -3.14
C TRP A 724 23.91 -13.99 -1.85
N THR A 725 23.19 -13.60 -0.79
CA THR A 725 23.77 -13.45 0.55
C THR A 725 24.08 -14.82 1.12
#